data_AF-A0A1H7C2X8-F1
#
_entry.id   AF-A0A1H7C2X8-F1
#
_cell.length_a   1.000
_cell.length_b   1.000
_cell.length_c   1.000
_cell.angle_alpha   90.00
_cell.angle_beta   90.00
_cell.angle_gamma   90.00
#
_symmetry.space_group_name_H-M   'P 1'
#
loop_
_entity.id
_entity.type
_entity.pdbx_description
1 polymer ?
#
loop_
_entity_poly.entity_id
_entity_poly.type
_entity_poly.pdbx_seq_one_letter_code
_entity_poly.pdbx_strand_id
1 'polypeptide(L)'
;MRHTFIYLALCSVLMYSFGDSGSLKENFPAVGILATCAGGGSAGGTGQNDDFDSDGICNLVDIDDDNDGVLDAVESPGCFYSAGEASVISSVSTPRANDDGVNVDLPFLHDGVTTTVTASNNVIAINEAINGAVIYNFEYPTEVKLTSVSHYGTTFGTSATAMIQGSNDQNIWNDLMTAATAATANPKTFTVNNNAANSYRYYRIVKVAGTSTPAVTTYEISAIVNSTGFTPSAHPKAICTNDLDNDTFVNHMDPDSDGDGCSDALEAGTTTNTANNFTFNPITDSNANGFEDALQLAADGNAYKASYTYSYAANKAYNVCSDSDSDGVKDVADLDDDNDGVLDAVESPACFYTAAEAGTVAYVSTLLTNDDGIHTDLPFMHDGVTTSVSASNNVIAINQVVNGAVIYTFEYQTPVKLTSISHNGTTFGTGATAMIQGSNDQTTWADLMTAATAATANPKTFTVNTNADNSYKYYRIVKVAGTTAPAITTYEISSVQNVTGYIASAHPKAECTTDADNHGTPNHQDLELVIPDGRVREVTLPATHFENTQCPAYKTANNAKPLEFNITDSTRAVLTIRTFSKDRVSNAGQDFPVFLQTAFEQIQQRNIQHLFIDLRGNGGGDDVYGALLYSYLTSEPFRYFSTLQSRSKPLMTPEDHPGLALQQPANVSFGRKVYVLIDGRTFSTAADFCAITRSNARGVFIGEETGGGYEGNNSGGTVRVDLPHSGIRLAVPTVKYSNAVTPGNEPGRGIIADYPVSPSIGEMLAEKDVQLQKALEIALP
;
A
#
# COMPACT_ATOMS: atom_id res chain seq x y z
N MET A 1 -30.63 5.14 53.06
CA MET A 1 -29.81 4.58 54.15
C MET A 1 -28.36 4.90 53.84
N ARG A 2 -27.70 5.68 54.72
CA ARG A 2 -26.25 5.85 55.00
C ARG A 2 -25.29 6.10 53.82
N HIS A 3 -24.35 7.06 53.82
CA HIS A 3 -23.89 8.05 54.80
C HIS A 3 -23.14 9.18 54.06
N THR A 4 -23.45 10.42 54.42
CA THR A 4 -22.61 11.64 54.33
C THR A 4 -21.54 11.61 55.45
N PHE A 5 -20.42 12.34 55.33
CA PHE A 5 -19.57 13.01 56.37
C PHE A 5 -18.16 13.23 55.74
N ILE A 6 -17.34 14.29 55.91
CA ILE A 6 -17.41 15.66 56.46
C ILE A 6 -16.03 16.35 56.25
N TYR A 7 -16.05 17.68 56.02
CA TYR A 7 -15.12 18.80 56.35
C TYR A 7 -13.58 18.71 56.58
N LEU A 8 -12.97 19.91 56.34
CA LEU A 8 -11.79 20.62 56.92
C LEU A 8 -10.59 20.78 55.96
N ALA A 9 -9.86 21.91 55.83
CA ALA A 9 -9.73 23.22 56.51
C ALA A 9 -9.04 24.22 55.51
N LEU A 10 -9.41 25.49 55.35
CA LEU A 10 -9.08 26.72 56.12
C LEU A 10 -7.58 27.14 56.21
N CYS A 11 -7.31 28.30 55.56
CA CYS A 11 -6.57 29.49 56.06
C CYS A 11 -5.02 29.55 56.10
N SER A 12 -4.46 30.53 55.35
CA SER A 12 -3.78 31.76 55.86
C SER A 12 -2.33 32.06 55.44
N VAL A 13 -2.17 33.19 54.72
CA VAL A 13 -1.34 34.39 55.05
C VAL A 13 0.20 34.26 55.09
N LEU A 14 0.92 35.03 54.25
CA LEU A 14 1.74 36.19 54.68
C LEU A 14 2.41 36.93 53.50
N MET A 15 2.15 38.25 53.44
CA MET A 15 3.02 39.24 52.81
C MET A 15 4.32 39.37 53.59
N TYR A 16 5.45 39.57 52.91
CA TYR A 16 6.55 40.40 53.43
C TYR A 16 7.24 41.14 52.27
N SER A 17 7.26 42.47 52.36
CA SER A 17 8.18 43.35 51.65
C SER A 17 9.33 43.68 52.62
N PHE A 18 10.58 43.53 52.20
CA PHE A 18 11.69 44.43 52.54
C PHE A 18 12.80 44.22 51.51
N GLY A 19 13.32 45.33 50.96
CA GLY A 19 14.48 45.30 50.09
C GLY A 19 15.77 45.10 50.87
N ASP A 20 16.78 44.52 50.21
CA ASP A 20 18.16 44.95 50.38
C ASP A 20 19.00 44.59 49.15
N SER A 21 19.87 45.52 48.78
CA SER A 21 20.85 45.41 47.72
C SER A 21 21.99 44.48 48.14
N GLY A 22 22.23 43.41 47.40
CA GLY A 22 23.38 42.53 47.63
C GLY A 22 23.67 41.66 46.42
N SER A 23 24.78 41.91 45.75
CA SER A 23 25.30 41.09 44.66
C SER A 23 25.58 39.67 45.14
N LEU A 24 24.84 38.69 44.64
CA LEU A 24 25.22 37.29 44.69
C LEU A 24 25.27 36.76 43.26
N LYS A 25 26.49 36.37 42.85
CA LYS A 25 26.72 35.50 41.70
C LYS A 25 26.05 34.17 42.02
N GLU A 26 24.88 33.92 41.45
CA GLU A 26 24.31 32.58 41.40
C GLU A 26 24.68 31.92 40.07
N ASN A 27 25.29 30.75 40.17
CA ASN A 27 25.34 29.78 39.10
C ASN A 27 23.91 29.36 38.78
N PHE A 28 23.41 29.72 37.61
CA PHE A 28 22.20 29.11 37.07
C PHE A 28 22.56 27.68 36.63
N PRO A 29 21.94 26.62 37.21
CA PRO A 29 21.84 25.36 36.50
C PRO A 29 20.88 25.58 35.31
N ALA A 30 21.14 24.85 34.22
CA ALA A 30 20.40 24.91 32.97
C ALA A 30 18.89 25.06 33.19
N VAL A 31 18.35 26.16 32.68
CA VAL A 31 16.92 26.32 32.44
C VAL A 31 16.58 25.27 31.38
N GLY A 32 15.83 24.24 31.76
CA GLY A 32 15.02 23.52 30.78
C GLY A 32 14.17 24.57 30.08
N ILE A 33 14.25 24.60 28.75
CA ILE A 33 13.53 25.54 27.92
C ILE A 33 12.05 25.42 28.31
N LEU A 34 11.54 26.41 29.04
CA LEU A 34 10.11 26.68 29.03
C LEU A 34 9.87 27.27 27.65
N ALA A 35 9.37 26.44 26.73
CA ALA A 35 8.78 26.84 25.46
C ALA A 35 7.66 27.83 25.78
N THR A 36 8.01 29.11 25.83
CA THR A 36 7.07 30.21 25.91
C THR A 36 7.59 31.18 24.88
N CYS A 37 6.73 31.63 23.98
CA CYS A 37 7.14 32.45 22.83
C CYS A 37 7.73 33.77 23.33
N ALA A 38 9.06 33.75 23.51
CA ALA A 38 9.82 34.82 24.14
C ALA A 38 10.00 35.95 23.12
N GLY A 39 8.91 36.67 22.84
CA GLY A 39 8.93 37.71 21.81
C GLY A 39 7.58 38.32 21.41
N GLY A 40 6.44 37.87 21.96
CA GLY A 40 5.14 38.39 21.55
C GLY A 40 4.62 37.82 20.22
N GLY A 41 4.90 36.53 19.97
CA GLY A 41 4.23 35.76 18.93
C GLY A 41 2.71 35.71 19.14
N SER A 42 1.97 35.53 18.05
CA SER A 42 0.51 35.49 18.05
C SER A 42 0.03 34.05 18.03
N ALA A 43 -0.94 33.73 18.90
CA ALA A 43 -1.74 32.51 18.77
C ALA A 43 -2.44 32.50 17.39
N GLY A 44 -2.34 31.40 16.64
CA GLY A 44 -2.78 31.27 15.26
C GLY A 44 -1.84 31.91 14.23
N GLY A 45 -0.59 32.22 14.59
CA GLY A 45 0.40 32.76 13.67
C GLY A 45 1.27 31.67 13.02
N THR A 46 1.81 31.95 11.83
CA THR A 46 2.61 30.99 11.04
C THR A 46 4.12 31.25 11.09
N GLY A 47 4.57 32.28 11.82
CA GLY A 47 6.00 32.55 11.99
C GLY A 47 6.65 31.61 13.00
N GLN A 48 7.95 31.35 12.88
CA GLN A 48 8.71 30.49 13.81
C GLN A 48 8.61 30.88 15.31
N ASN A 49 8.26 32.13 15.63
CA ASN A 49 8.07 32.56 17.03
C ASN A 49 6.58 32.68 17.42
N ASP A 50 5.68 32.34 16.51
CA ASP A 50 4.25 32.24 16.76
C ASP A 50 3.90 30.83 17.29
N ASP A 51 2.61 30.62 17.58
CA ASP A 51 2.03 29.42 18.17
C ASP A 51 0.76 29.12 17.35
N PHE A 52 0.85 28.21 16.38
CA PHE A 52 -0.18 28.02 15.35
C PHE A 52 -1.47 27.43 15.93
N ASP A 53 -1.38 26.33 16.65
CA ASP A 53 -2.52 25.60 17.21
C ASP A 53 -2.99 26.10 18.60
N SER A 54 -2.27 27.07 19.18
CA SER A 54 -2.54 27.68 20.47
C SER A 54 -2.39 26.77 21.68
N ASP A 55 -1.52 25.76 21.62
CA ASP A 55 -1.23 24.86 22.73
C ASP A 55 -0.20 25.43 23.74
N GLY A 56 0.47 26.53 23.36
CA GLY A 56 1.44 27.26 24.17
C GLY A 56 2.91 26.95 23.86
N ILE A 57 3.17 26.10 22.87
CA ILE A 57 4.48 25.81 22.28
C ILE A 57 4.63 26.67 21.02
N CYS A 58 5.85 26.96 20.59
CA CYS A 58 6.07 27.85 19.45
C CYS A 58 6.58 27.04 18.28
N ASN A 59 6.18 27.41 17.06
CA ASN A 59 6.41 26.63 15.85
C ASN A 59 7.90 26.33 15.52
N LEU A 60 8.86 27.01 16.17
CA LEU A 60 10.29 26.69 16.04
C LEU A 60 10.72 25.43 16.81
N VAL A 61 10.02 25.12 17.90
CA VAL A 61 10.33 24.03 18.83
C VAL A 61 9.19 23.03 18.97
N ASP A 62 8.02 23.38 18.46
CA ASP A 62 6.95 22.45 18.15
C ASP A 62 7.43 21.44 17.10
N ILE A 63 6.91 20.22 17.16
CA ILE A 63 7.27 19.15 16.22
C ILE A 63 6.07 18.59 15.44
N ASP A 64 4.87 19.12 15.74
CA ASP A 64 3.54 18.79 15.19
C ASP A 64 2.71 20.09 15.25
N ASP A 65 3.06 21.04 14.39
CA ASP A 65 2.66 22.46 14.42
C ASP A 65 1.14 22.70 14.41
N ASP A 66 0.34 21.77 13.87
CA ASP A 66 -1.13 21.83 13.82
C ASP A 66 -1.84 20.83 14.73
N ASN A 67 -1.07 20.03 15.48
CA ASN A 67 -1.53 19.06 16.44
C ASN A 67 -2.47 17.99 15.85
N ASP A 68 -2.29 17.61 14.59
CA ASP A 68 -3.06 16.54 13.95
C ASP A 68 -2.48 15.13 14.23
N GLY A 69 -1.31 15.08 14.89
CA GLY A 69 -0.62 13.84 15.25
C GLY A 69 0.37 13.35 14.18
N VAL A 70 0.54 14.08 13.10
CA VAL A 70 1.57 13.92 12.09
C VAL A 70 2.71 14.90 12.40
N LEU A 71 3.96 14.45 12.31
CA LEU A 71 5.12 15.29 12.64
C LEU A 71 5.48 16.15 11.43
N ASP A 72 5.90 17.41 11.66
CA ASP A 72 6.14 18.37 10.57
C ASP A 72 7.08 17.88 9.46
N ALA A 73 8.13 17.16 9.86
CA ALA A 73 9.13 16.64 8.93
C ALA A 73 8.67 15.39 8.17
N VAL A 74 7.55 14.78 8.56
CA VAL A 74 6.85 13.74 7.78
C VAL A 74 6.00 14.39 6.70
N GLU A 75 5.34 15.50 7.02
CA GLU A 75 4.45 16.23 6.11
C GLU A 75 5.24 17.05 5.08
N SER A 76 6.29 17.70 5.57
CA SER A 76 7.14 18.61 4.81
C SER A 76 8.62 18.24 4.92
N PRO A 77 9.05 17.02 4.51
CA PRO A 77 10.42 16.54 4.70
C PRO A 77 11.49 17.46 4.06
N GLY A 78 11.13 18.19 3.00
CA GLY A 78 12.00 19.18 2.37
C GLY A 78 12.27 20.42 3.23
N CYS A 79 11.38 20.75 4.16
CA CYS A 79 11.42 21.92 5.04
C CYS A 79 12.23 21.70 6.31
N PHE A 80 12.63 20.47 6.63
CA PHE A 80 13.36 20.15 7.86
C PHE A 80 14.73 19.53 7.54
N TYR A 81 15.69 19.68 8.45
CA TYR A 81 16.99 19.01 8.30
C TYR A 81 16.87 17.54 8.73
N SER A 82 17.13 16.62 7.83
CA SER A 82 17.35 15.21 8.17
C SER A 82 18.63 15.05 9.01
N ALA A 83 18.72 13.95 9.76
CA ALA A 83 19.93 13.63 10.51
C ALA A 83 21.19 13.56 9.62
N GLY A 84 21.02 13.19 8.35
CA GLY A 84 22.09 13.18 7.34
C GLY A 84 22.56 14.59 7.00
N GLU A 85 21.64 15.48 6.61
CA GLU A 85 21.96 16.88 6.29
C GLU A 85 22.56 17.62 7.50
N ALA A 86 21.99 17.41 8.68
CA ALA A 86 22.49 18.00 9.92
C ALA A 86 23.92 17.56 10.25
N SER A 87 24.33 16.36 9.82
CA SER A 87 25.65 15.80 10.13
C SER A 87 26.80 16.34 9.28
N VAL A 88 26.51 17.19 8.29
CA VAL A 88 27.51 17.75 7.38
C VAL A 88 28.02 19.08 7.92
N ILE A 89 29.34 19.25 7.98
CA ILE A 89 29.97 20.53 8.33
C ILE A 89 29.67 21.54 7.22
N SER A 90 29.02 22.66 7.56
CA SER A 90 28.68 23.73 6.61
C SER A 90 29.87 24.64 6.30
N SER A 91 30.72 24.89 7.29
CA SER A 91 31.93 25.69 7.09
C SER A 91 33.03 25.35 8.10
N VAL A 92 34.29 25.54 7.71
CA VAL A 92 35.47 25.50 8.57
C VAL A 92 36.23 26.80 8.40
N SER A 93 36.48 27.53 9.48
CA SER A 93 37.25 28.78 9.42
C SER A 93 38.33 28.84 10.50
N THR A 94 39.29 29.74 10.32
CA THR A 94 40.29 30.03 11.36
C THR A 94 40.39 31.53 11.64
N PRO A 95 40.42 31.94 12.93
CA PRO A 95 40.69 33.32 13.30
C PRO A 95 42.19 33.66 13.26
N ARG A 96 43.03 32.74 12.78
CA ARG A 96 44.48 32.87 12.71
C ARG A 96 44.90 33.37 11.34
N ALA A 97 46.02 34.07 11.29
CA ALA A 97 46.66 34.41 10.03
C ALA A 97 47.13 33.11 9.35
N ASN A 98 46.49 32.76 8.25
CA ASN A 98 46.89 31.73 7.30
C ASN A 98 47.29 32.41 5.97
N ASP A 99 47.69 31.60 5.00
CA ASP A 99 48.04 32.02 3.64
C ASP A 99 46.82 32.38 2.75
N ASP A 100 45.59 32.04 3.19
CA ASP A 100 44.33 32.27 2.46
C ASP A 100 43.46 33.43 2.99
N GLY A 101 43.85 34.07 4.09
CA GLY A 101 43.09 35.14 4.76
C GLY A 101 42.28 34.66 6.00
N VAL A 102 42.06 35.58 6.94
CA VAL A 102 41.43 35.30 8.24
C VAL A 102 39.89 35.25 8.12
N ASN A 103 39.24 34.31 8.82
CA ASN A 103 37.77 34.21 8.97
C ASN A 103 36.97 34.01 7.67
N VAL A 104 37.55 33.39 6.65
CA VAL A 104 36.79 32.86 5.51
C VAL A 104 36.58 31.35 5.69
N ASP A 105 35.50 30.81 5.12
CA ASP A 105 35.36 29.36 5.00
C ASP A 105 36.55 28.80 4.20
N LEU A 106 37.03 27.64 4.63
CA LEU A 106 38.15 26.90 4.06
C LEU A 106 37.61 25.57 3.53
N PRO A 107 36.99 25.54 2.32
CA PRO A 107 36.29 24.38 1.79
C PRO A 107 37.14 23.10 1.75
N PHE A 108 38.44 23.25 1.48
CA PHE A 108 39.39 22.14 1.43
C PHE A 108 39.65 21.45 2.78
N LEU A 109 39.16 22.01 3.89
CA LEU A 109 39.29 21.41 5.21
C LEU A 109 38.06 20.61 5.62
N HIS A 110 37.04 20.52 4.76
CA HIS A 110 35.86 19.69 4.97
C HIS A 110 35.40 19.00 3.67
N ASP A 111 36.34 18.76 2.74
CA ASP A 111 36.08 18.14 1.44
C ASP A 111 36.26 16.61 1.46
N GLY A 112 36.66 16.05 2.59
CA GLY A 112 36.92 14.62 2.79
C GLY A 112 38.31 14.15 2.33
N VAL A 113 39.21 15.04 1.91
CA VAL A 113 40.56 14.70 1.44
C VAL A 113 41.58 14.68 2.58
N THR A 114 41.88 13.49 3.09
CA THR A 114 42.68 13.32 4.32
C THR A 114 44.20 13.36 4.15
N THR A 115 44.74 13.51 2.93
CA THR A 115 46.17 13.22 2.63
C THR A 115 46.98 14.31 1.94
N THR A 116 46.35 15.31 1.29
CA THR A 116 47.07 16.35 0.51
C THR A 116 46.27 17.65 0.43
N VAL A 117 46.95 18.80 0.49
CA VAL A 117 46.39 20.14 0.18
C VAL A 117 47.03 20.70 -1.09
N THR A 118 46.25 21.41 -1.91
CA THR A 118 46.71 22.03 -3.17
C THR A 118 47.38 23.38 -2.89
N ALA A 119 48.71 23.43 -2.80
CA ALA A 119 49.62 24.59 -2.84
C ALA A 119 49.38 25.85 -1.96
N SER A 120 48.19 26.08 -1.40
CA SER A 120 47.92 26.99 -0.28
C SER A 120 47.71 26.11 0.96
N ASN A 121 48.58 26.26 1.95
CA ASN A 121 48.89 25.19 2.89
C ASN A 121 48.07 25.24 4.19
N ASN A 122 47.10 26.15 4.37
CA ASN A 122 46.33 26.27 5.61
C ASN A 122 47.25 26.21 6.85
N VAL A 123 48.41 26.88 6.75
CA VAL A 123 49.50 26.77 7.72
C VAL A 123 49.32 27.82 8.80
N ILE A 124 49.10 27.36 10.03
CA ILE A 124 49.22 28.22 11.20
C ILE A 124 50.72 28.41 11.49
N ALA A 125 51.17 29.67 11.46
CA ALA A 125 52.59 30.05 11.53
C ALA A 125 53.31 29.59 12.82
N ILE A 126 54.63 29.40 12.69
CA ILE A 126 55.54 28.97 13.76
C ILE A 126 55.61 30.06 14.86
N ASN A 127 55.63 29.66 16.13
CA ASN A 127 55.86 30.50 17.32
C ASN A 127 54.75 31.48 17.73
N GLU A 128 53.50 31.30 17.26
CA GLU A 128 52.38 31.95 17.96
C GLU A 128 52.26 31.40 19.39
N ALA A 129 52.07 32.28 20.38
CA ALA A 129 51.74 31.87 21.74
C ALA A 129 50.24 31.54 21.79
N ILE A 130 49.89 30.25 21.72
CA ILE A 130 48.52 29.77 21.44
C ILE A 130 47.78 29.25 22.70
N ASN A 131 48.21 29.59 23.91
CA ASN A 131 47.50 29.11 25.11
C ASN A 131 46.14 29.83 25.23
N GLY A 132 45.04 29.08 25.14
CA GLY A 132 43.67 29.60 25.14
C GLY A 132 43.20 30.10 23.78
N ALA A 133 43.94 29.83 22.70
CA ALA A 133 43.65 30.34 21.38
C ALA A 133 42.88 29.33 20.52
N VAL A 134 41.89 29.84 19.80
CA VAL A 134 41.11 29.09 18.80
C VAL A 134 41.99 28.77 17.59
N ILE A 135 42.01 27.49 17.21
CA ILE A 135 42.70 26.97 16.04
C ILE A 135 41.76 26.98 14.83
N TYR A 136 40.59 26.35 14.97
CA TYR A 136 39.56 26.28 13.93
C TYR A 136 38.18 26.40 14.57
N ASN A 137 37.28 27.08 13.86
CA ASN A 137 35.84 27.03 14.08
C ASN A 137 35.22 26.15 13.00
N PHE A 138 34.14 25.46 13.34
CA PHE A 138 33.35 24.69 12.41
C PHE A 138 31.87 24.90 12.74
N GLU A 139 31.06 25.03 11.70
CA GLU A 139 29.63 25.32 11.76
C GLU A 139 28.84 24.17 11.14
N TYR A 140 27.71 23.83 11.75
CA TYR A 140 26.70 22.93 11.21
C TYR A 140 25.45 23.73 10.79
N PRO A 141 24.60 23.17 9.91
CA PRO A 141 23.41 23.88 9.44
C PRO A 141 22.36 24.02 10.55
N THR A 142 22.30 23.05 11.45
CA THR A 142 21.49 23.04 12.67
C THR A 142 22.33 22.51 13.85
N GLU A 143 21.77 22.52 15.05
CA GLU A 143 22.44 22.00 16.23
C GLU A 143 22.60 20.47 16.16
N VAL A 144 23.81 19.97 16.43
CA VAL A 144 24.09 18.53 16.47
C VAL A 144 24.85 18.14 17.72
N LYS A 145 24.91 16.85 18.04
CA LYS A 145 25.79 16.29 19.08
C LYS A 145 26.98 15.59 18.43
N LEU A 146 28.21 15.92 18.80
CA LEU A 146 29.40 15.21 18.32
C LEU A 146 29.83 14.09 19.27
N THR A 147 30.24 12.95 18.72
CA THR A 147 30.97 11.88 19.43
C THR A 147 32.48 12.11 19.36
N SER A 148 32.96 12.61 18.23
CA SER A 148 34.39 12.93 18.08
C SER A 148 34.64 13.95 16.97
N VAL A 149 35.77 14.64 17.07
CA VAL A 149 36.33 15.50 16.02
C VAL A 149 37.70 14.96 15.63
N SER A 150 37.97 14.77 14.35
CA SER A 150 39.23 14.29 13.82
C SER A 150 39.92 15.37 13.00
N HIS A 151 41.16 15.67 13.37
CA HIS A 151 42.05 16.57 12.64
C HIS A 151 43.08 15.75 11.87
N TYR A 152 43.11 15.90 10.54
CA TYR A 152 44.11 15.29 9.68
C TYR A 152 45.19 16.33 9.39
N GLY A 153 46.43 16.04 9.72
CA GLY A 153 47.50 17.04 9.58
C GLY A 153 48.73 16.82 10.45
N THR A 154 49.61 17.81 10.47
CA THR A 154 50.82 17.82 11.31
C THR A 154 50.48 18.01 12.79
N THR A 155 51.43 17.77 13.69
CA THR A 155 51.20 17.91 15.14
C THR A 155 50.93 19.37 15.52
N PHE A 156 50.07 19.60 16.54
CA PHE A 156 49.83 20.93 17.12
C PHE A 156 51.05 21.53 17.88
N GLY A 157 52.22 20.87 17.76
CA GLY A 157 53.47 21.15 18.42
C GLY A 157 53.85 20.19 19.56
N THR A 158 55.08 20.29 20.06
CA THR A 158 55.61 19.42 21.14
C THR A 158 54.86 19.67 22.45
N SER A 159 54.38 18.60 23.10
CA SER A 159 53.60 18.66 24.33
C SER A 159 52.34 19.53 24.25
N ALA A 160 51.83 19.77 23.04
CA ALA A 160 50.62 20.54 22.86
C ALA A 160 49.39 19.79 23.36
N THR A 161 48.49 20.50 24.03
CA THR A 161 47.16 19.98 24.41
C THR A 161 46.09 20.81 23.73
N ALA A 162 44.99 20.18 23.34
CA ALA A 162 43.84 20.85 22.74
C ALA A 162 42.53 20.29 23.32
N MET A 163 41.45 21.04 23.13
CA MET A 163 40.11 20.68 23.54
C MET A 163 39.07 21.13 22.51
N ILE A 164 37.90 20.50 22.56
CA ILE A 164 36.72 20.88 21.77
C ILE A 164 35.77 21.67 22.66
N GLN A 165 35.24 22.76 22.10
CA GLN A 165 34.17 23.55 22.71
C GLN A 165 32.98 23.66 21.76
N GLY A 166 31.77 23.83 22.32
CA GLY A 166 30.52 24.04 21.58
C GLY A 166 29.76 25.30 22.02
N SER A 167 28.99 25.89 21.11
CA SER A 167 28.20 27.12 21.30
C SER A 167 27.01 27.17 20.34
N ASN A 168 25.94 27.88 20.72
CA ASN A 168 24.78 28.20 19.86
C ASN A 168 24.69 29.69 19.48
N ASP A 169 25.47 30.55 20.14
CA ASP A 169 25.44 32.01 19.95
C ASP A 169 26.80 32.60 19.56
N GLN A 170 27.83 31.75 19.43
CA GLN A 170 29.25 32.09 19.25
C GLN A 170 29.88 32.93 20.37
N ASN A 171 29.14 33.25 21.44
CA ASN A 171 29.58 34.07 22.56
C ASN A 171 29.89 33.21 23.79
N ILE A 172 29.00 32.28 24.13
CA ILE A 172 29.12 31.37 25.27
C ILE A 172 29.59 30.01 24.75
N TRP A 173 30.74 29.56 25.27
CA TRP A 173 31.38 28.32 24.83
C TRP A 173 31.52 27.34 25.99
N ASN A 174 31.07 26.11 25.78
CA ASN A 174 31.14 25.03 26.76
C ASN A 174 32.24 24.03 26.41
N ASP A 175 32.98 23.59 27.42
CA ASP A 175 34.02 22.57 27.29
C ASP A 175 33.40 21.18 27.10
N LEU A 176 33.64 20.56 25.94
CA LEU A 176 33.04 19.27 25.59
C LEU A 176 33.96 18.07 25.83
N MET A 177 35.19 18.35 26.26
CA MET A 177 36.17 17.36 26.66
C MET A 177 37.21 17.97 27.62
N THR A 178 37.89 17.12 28.39
CA THR A 178 39.10 17.52 29.10
C THR A 178 40.24 17.70 28.11
N ALA A 179 41.05 18.75 28.27
CA ALA A 179 42.22 19.00 27.45
C ALA A 179 43.13 17.76 27.36
N ALA A 180 43.31 17.23 26.15
CA ALA A 180 44.10 16.03 25.90
C ALA A 180 45.37 16.38 25.12
N THR A 181 46.43 15.61 25.33
CA THR A 181 47.66 15.74 24.52
C THR A 181 47.29 15.52 23.06
N ALA A 182 47.58 16.50 22.22
CA ALA A 182 47.48 16.39 20.78
C ALA A 182 48.35 15.22 20.31
N ALA A 183 47.71 14.08 20.04
CA ALA A 183 48.41 12.84 19.75
C ALA A 183 49.37 13.01 18.54
N THR A 184 50.45 12.21 18.52
CA THR A 184 51.32 12.05 17.35
C THR A 184 50.64 11.28 16.21
N ALA A 185 49.45 10.74 16.44
CA ALA A 185 48.63 10.04 15.46
C ALA A 185 48.08 10.98 14.36
N ASN A 186 47.80 10.41 13.19
CA ASN A 186 47.09 11.03 12.08
C ASN A 186 46.01 10.04 11.59
N PRO A 187 44.71 10.35 11.73
CA PRO A 187 44.15 11.57 12.31
C PRO A 187 44.38 11.70 13.82
N LYS A 188 44.22 12.92 14.31
CA LYS A 188 44.13 13.28 15.72
C LYS A 188 42.66 13.32 16.10
N THR A 189 42.20 12.27 16.76
CA THR A 189 40.80 12.17 17.17
C THR A 189 40.61 12.67 18.59
N PHE A 190 39.76 13.68 18.73
CA PHE A 190 39.28 14.25 19.97
C PHE A 190 37.93 13.60 20.29
N THR A 191 37.89 12.77 21.32
CA THR A 191 36.63 12.21 21.80
C THR A 191 35.86 13.27 22.58
N VAL A 192 34.63 13.51 22.18
CA VAL A 192 33.70 14.40 22.85
C VAL A 192 32.90 13.56 23.86
N ASN A 193 32.96 13.94 25.13
CA ASN A 193 32.35 13.18 26.23
C ASN A 193 31.49 14.04 27.16
N ASN A 194 31.41 15.36 26.93
CA ASN A 194 30.69 16.30 27.79
C ASN A 194 29.66 17.13 26.99
N ASN A 195 28.89 16.48 26.11
CA ASN A 195 27.75 17.06 25.38
C ASN A 195 26.50 16.17 25.42
N ALA A 196 26.39 15.28 26.42
CA ALA A 196 25.25 14.36 26.51
C ALA A 196 23.90 15.11 26.59
N ALA A 197 23.86 16.23 27.32
CA ALA A 197 22.67 17.03 27.56
C ALA A 197 22.39 18.11 26.48
N ASN A 198 23.42 18.58 25.76
CA ASN A 198 23.31 19.76 24.89
C ASN A 198 23.83 19.46 23.48
N SER A 199 23.09 19.88 22.47
CA SER A 199 23.53 20.02 21.08
C SER A 199 24.16 21.41 20.86
N TYR A 200 24.99 21.52 19.83
CA TYR A 200 25.56 22.80 19.44
C TYR A 200 25.58 22.97 17.93
N ARG A 201 25.37 24.20 17.44
CA ARG A 201 25.54 24.56 16.02
C ARG A 201 26.99 24.91 15.69
N TYR A 202 27.67 25.59 16.61
CA TYR A 202 29.05 26.04 16.43
C TYR A 202 29.98 25.25 17.32
N TYR A 203 31.10 24.86 16.76
CA TYR A 203 32.14 24.14 17.47
C TYR A 203 33.52 24.72 17.15
N ARG A 204 34.48 24.49 18.05
CA ARG A 204 35.85 24.92 17.82
C ARG A 204 36.89 24.03 18.47
N ILE A 205 38.06 23.96 17.85
CA ILE A 205 39.28 23.38 18.44
C ILE A 205 40.05 24.51 19.12
N VAL A 206 40.26 24.41 20.43
CA VAL A 206 41.04 25.36 21.22
C VAL A 206 42.32 24.72 21.70
N LYS A 207 43.44 25.41 21.53
CA LYS A 207 44.72 24.97 22.11
C LYS A 207 44.81 25.41 23.57
N VAL A 208 45.18 24.48 24.44
CA VAL A 208 45.20 24.68 25.89
C VAL A 208 46.63 24.91 26.40
N ALA A 209 47.62 24.14 25.91
CA ALA A 209 49.03 24.31 26.27
C ALA A 209 49.99 23.92 25.11
N GLY A 210 51.26 24.33 25.20
CA GLY A 210 52.37 23.91 24.31
C GLY A 210 52.74 24.91 23.19
N THR A 211 53.91 24.76 22.57
CA THR A 211 54.42 25.66 21.51
C THR A 211 54.16 25.09 20.11
N SER A 212 53.75 25.90 19.13
CA SER A 212 53.46 25.47 17.73
C SER A 212 54.73 25.24 16.89
N THR A 213 55.59 24.35 17.36
CA THR A 213 56.85 23.99 16.68
C THR A 213 56.84 22.50 16.31
N PRO A 214 56.84 22.12 15.01
CA PRO A 214 56.79 22.97 13.80
C PRO A 214 55.35 23.47 13.47
N ALA A 215 55.21 24.20 12.36
CA ALA A 215 53.93 24.76 11.90
C ALA A 215 52.82 23.72 11.77
N VAL A 216 51.57 24.14 12.03
CA VAL A 216 50.40 23.24 11.93
C VAL A 216 49.84 23.34 10.52
N THR A 217 49.94 22.24 9.76
CA THR A 217 49.33 22.05 8.45
C THR A 217 48.13 21.14 8.64
N THR A 218 46.99 21.53 8.10
CA THR A 218 45.73 20.77 8.21
C THR A 218 45.28 20.36 6.82
N TYR A 219 44.93 19.09 6.68
CA TYR A 219 44.42 18.48 5.45
C TYR A 219 42.90 18.42 5.48
N GLU A 220 42.34 18.04 6.62
CA GLU A 220 40.89 17.82 6.76
C GLU A 220 40.50 17.93 8.24
N ILE A 221 39.30 18.42 8.49
CA ILE A 221 38.60 18.33 9.76
C ILE A 221 37.31 17.57 9.52
N SER A 222 37.19 16.40 10.12
CA SER A 222 35.96 15.61 10.07
C SER A 222 35.42 15.43 11.49
N ALA A 223 34.14 15.12 11.61
CA ALA A 223 33.54 14.77 12.90
C ALA A 223 32.61 13.57 12.76
N ILE A 224 32.35 12.93 13.89
CA ILE A 224 31.32 11.89 13.99
C ILE A 224 30.18 12.50 14.79
N VAL A 225 29.03 12.68 14.14
CA VAL A 225 27.79 13.10 14.80
C VAL A 225 27.13 11.91 15.47
N ASN A 226 26.62 12.12 16.67
CA ASN A 226 25.69 11.21 17.33
C ASN A 226 24.27 11.62 16.91
N SER A 227 23.68 10.85 16.00
CA SER A 227 22.31 11.05 15.51
C SER A 227 21.25 10.34 16.36
N THR A 228 21.64 9.66 17.45
CA THR A 228 20.66 9.01 18.33
C THR A 228 19.79 10.05 19.02
N GLY A 229 18.48 9.98 18.82
CA GLY A 229 17.51 10.94 19.34
C GLY A 229 17.49 12.28 18.61
N PHE A 230 17.95 12.32 17.35
CA PHE A 230 17.80 13.50 16.49
C PHE A 230 16.39 13.50 15.87
N THR A 231 15.63 14.56 16.11
CA THR A 231 14.25 14.72 15.62
C THR A 231 14.22 15.76 14.51
N PRO A 232 13.95 15.39 13.25
CA PRO A 232 13.95 16.35 12.15
C PRO A 232 12.98 17.53 12.32
N SER A 233 11.75 17.32 12.81
CA SER A 233 10.75 18.39 13.01
C SER A 233 11.25 19.51 13.93
N ALA A 234 12.06 19.18 14.95
CA ALA A 234 12.69 20.19 15.82
C ALA A 234 13.80 21.03 15.14
N HIS A 235 14.04 20.84 13.84
CA HIS A 235 15.11 21.47 13.08
C HIS A 235 14.61 22.02 11.73
N PRO A 236 13.72 23.02 11.74
CA PRO A 236 13.20 23.64 10.52
C PRO A 236 14.29 24.39 9.76
N LYS A 237 14.20 24.36 8.43
CA LYS A 237 14.95 25.21 7.52
C LYS A 237 14.32 26.61 7.51
N ALA A 238 15.10 27.60 7.07
CA ALA A 238 14.64 28.99 7.06
C ALA A 238 13.54 29.29 6.03
N ILE A 239 13.31 28.38 5.08
CA ILE A 239 12.31 28.51 4.02
C ILE A 239 11.54 27.20 3.95
N CYS A 240 10.22 27.28 4.09
CA CYS A 240 9.28 26.22 3.77
C CYS A 240 8.18 26.80 2.89
N THR A 241 7.82 26.10 1.82
CA THR A 241 6.80 26.53 0.85
C THR A 241 6.00 25.34 0.31
N ASN A 242 5.99 24.22 1.04
CA ASN A 242 5.27 23.03 0.65
C ASN A 242 3.80 23.20 1.04
N ASP A 243 2.95 23.28 0.03
CA ASP A 243 1.51 23.53 0.13
C ASP A 243 0.89 22.70 -1.01
N LEU A 244 0.24 21.59 -0.64
CA LEU A 244 -0.21 20.55 -1.55
C LEU A 244 -1.49 20.94 -2.29
N ASP A 245 -2.47 21.52 -1.57
CA ASP A 245 -3.77 21.88 -2.11
C ASP A 245 -3.88 23.36 -2.55
N ASN A 246 -2.86 24.17 -2.22
CA ASN A 246 -2.74 25.61 -2.51
C ASN A 246 -3.75 26.48 -1.76
N ASP A 247 -4.17 26.08 -0.56
CA ASP A 247 -5.10 26.84 0.28
C ASP A 247 -4.47 27.95 1.13
N THR A 248 -3.13 28.10 1.06
CA THR A 248 -2.25 29.05 1.76
C THR A 248 -1.69 28.60 3.11
N PHE A 249 -2.11 27.45 3.64
CA PHE A 249 -1.40 26.77 4.72
C PHE A 249 -0.33 25.85 4.12
N VAL A 250 0.80 25.74 4.81
CA VAL A 250 1.83 24.77 4.43
C VAL A 250 1.45 23.45 5.07
N ASN A 251 1.77 22.32 4.45
CA ASN A 251 1.28 21.01 4.88
C ASN A 251 1.44 20.75 6.38
N HIS A 252 2.60 21.08 6.96
CA HIS A 252 2.85 20.90 8.40
C HIS A 252 2.08 21.86 9.32
N MET A 253 1.20 22.69 8.76
CA MET A 253 0.30 23.61 9.44
C MET A 253 -1.12 23.44 8.89
N ASP A 254 -1.42 22.30 8.26
CA ASP A 254 -2.67 22.05 7.57
C ASP A 254 -3.21 20.64 7.88
N PRO A 255 -4.27 20.54 8.71
CA PRO A 255 -4.84 19.25 9.10
C PRO A 255 -5.57 18.46 7.99
N ASP A 256 -5.61 18.98 6.76
CA ASP A 256 -6.19 18.39 5.53
C ASP A 256 -5.31 18.80 4.32
N SER A 257 -4.05 18.38 4.34
CA SER A 257 -2.98 18.85 3.45
C SER A 257 -3.29 18.71 1.97
N ASP A 258 -4.07 17.71 1.56
CA ASP A 258 -4.44 17.49 0.16
C ASP A 258 -5.84 18.02 -0.23
N GLY A 259 -6.56 18.58 0.75
CA GLY A 259 -7.81 19.30 0.57
C GLY A 259 -8.97 18.43 0.13
N ASP A 260 -8.93 17.13 0.46
CA ASP A 260 -9.95 16.17 0.05
C ASP A 260 -11.12 16.06 1.04
N GLY A 261 -11.00 16.72 2.20
CA GLY A 261 -12.02 16.76 3.24
C GLY A 261 -11.93 15.60 4.24
N CYS A 262 -10.91 14.75 4.13
CA CYS A 262 -10.52 13.78 5.14
C CYS A 262 -9.29 14.30 5.89
N SER A 263 -9.29 14.26 7.22
CA SER A 263 -8.16 14.81 7.98
C SER A 263 -6.90 13.97 7.81
N ASP A 264 -5.74 14.62 7.70
CA ASP A 264 -4.41 14.02 7.66
C ASP A 264 -4.22 12.98 8.78
N ALA A 265 -4.63 13.33 9.99
CA ALA A 265 -4.67 12.45 11.16
C ALA A 265 -5.34 11.08 10.91
N LEU A 266 -6.50 11.06 10.25
CA LEU A 266 -7.25 9.83 9.99
C LEU A 266 -6.55 9.02 8.90
N GLU A 267 -6.08 9.68 7.86
CA GLU A 267 -5.47 9.05 6.69
C GLU A 267 -4.08 8.49 6.99
N ALA A 268 -3.29 9.22 7.78
CA ALA A 268 -2.03 8.74 8.34
C ALA A 268 -2.23 7.61 9.36
N GLY A 269 -3.43 7.49 9.92
CA GLY A 269 -3.83 6.46 10.88
C GLY A 269 -3.50 6.80 12.34
N THR A 270 -3.28 8.08 12.66
CA THR A 270 -3.00 8.57 14.02
C THR A 270 -4.29 8.60 14.87
N THR A 271 -5.45 8.69 14.23
CA THR A 271 -6.78 8.66 14.86
C THR A 271 -7.74 7.68 14.18
N THR A 272 -8.93 7.52 14.77
CA THR A 272 -10.09 6.87 14.15
C THR A 272 -11.29 7.83 14.04
N ASN A 273 -11.06 9.12 14.29
CA ASN A 273 -12.08 10.16 14.22
C ASN A 273 -12.22 10.61 12.76
N THR A 274 -13.46 10.81 12.31
CA THR A 274 -13.80 11.14 10.92
C THR A 274 -14.18 12.61 10.75
N ALA A 275 -13.59 13.50 11.55
CA ALA A 275 -13.82 14.93 11.42
C ALA A 275 -12.79 15.50 10.44
N ASN A 276 -13.24 16.30 9.47
CA ASN A 276 -12.45 16.74 8.31
C ASN A 276 -11.12 17.44 8.62
N ASN A 277 -10.98 18.09 9.79
CA ASN A 277 -9.72 18.75 10.22
C ASN A 277 -9.48 18.36 11.69
N PHE A 278 -9.38 17.05 11.94
CA PHE A 278 -9.24 16.54 13.29
C PHE A 278 -7.85 16.87 13.85
N THR A 279 -7.83 17.69 14.89
CA THR A 279 -6.64 17.95 15.72
C THR A 279 -6.84 17.41 17.13
N PHE A 280 -5.76 17.05 17.82
CA PHE A 280 -5.74 16.58 19.20
C PHE A 280 -5.91 17.70 20.25
N ASN A 281 -6.62 18.79 19.97
CA ASN A 281 -6.71 19.93 20.88
C ASN A 281 -7.81 19.77 21.99
N PRO A 282 -7.47 19.89 23.29
CA PRO A 282 -6.14 20.14 23.85
C PRO A 282 -5.29 18.87 23.93
N ILE A 283 -4.01 18.98 23.59
CA ILE A 283 -3.10 17.83 23.63
C ILE A 283 -2.71 17.46 25.05
N THR A 284 -2.32 16.19 25.21
CA THR A 284 -1.58 15.73 26.38
C THR A 284 -0.09 15.68 26.02
N ASP A 285 0.67 16.68 26.45
CA ASP A 285 2.12 16.72 26.25
C ASP A 285 2.85 16.92 27.58
N SER A 286 3.40 15.83 28.12
CA SER A 286 4.14 15.85 29.37
C SER A 286 5.58 16.36 29.22
N ASN A 287 6.10 16.38 28.00
CA ASN A 287 7.51 16.62 27.73
C ASN A 287 7.75 18.01 27.07
N ALA A 288 6.68 18.71 26.68
CA ALA A 288 6.65 20.04 26.09
C ALA A 288 7.36 20.11 24.73
N ASN A 289 7.15 19.11 23.87
CA ASN A 289 7.65 19.06 22.51
C ASN A 289 6.58 19.36 21.44
N GLY A 290 5.31 19.50 21.79
CA GLY A 290 4.21 19.77 20.85
C GLY A 290 3.58 18.52 20.25
N PHE A 291 3.99 17.32 20.68
CA PHE A 291 3.47 16.06 20.12
C PHE A 291 2.62 15.29 21.12
N GLU A 292 1.49 14.73 20.69
CA GLU A 292 0.56 14.00 21.57
C GLU A 292 1.20 12.75 22.23
N ASP A 293 1.28 12.74 23.57
CA ASP A 293 1.87 11.66 24.38
C ASP A 293 1.28 10.28 24.04
N ALA A 294 -0.01 10.22 23.69
CA ALA A 294 -0.67 8.98 23.31
C ALA A 294 -0.07 8.35 22.04
N LEU A 295 0.59 9.11 21.17
CA LEU A 295 1.21 8.66 19.92
C LEU A 295 2.72 8.38 20.07
N GLN A 296 3.32 8.78 21.19
CA GLN A 296 4.75 8.66 21.45
C GLN A 296 5.22 7.26 21.91
N LEU A 297 6.44 6.90 21.52
CA LEU A 297 7.17 5.76 22.07
C LEU A 297 7.77 6.13 23.43
N ALA A 298 7.36 5.44 24.50
CA ALA A 298 7.78 5.78 25.87
C ALA A 298 9.31 5.82 26.16
N ALA A 299 10.15 5.28 25.26
CA ALA A 299 11.62 5.32 25.38
C ALA A 299 12.27 6.50 24.63
N ASP A 300 11.57 7.07 23.66
CA ASP A 300 11.98 8.19 22.82
C ASP A 300 10.72 9.04 22.54
N GLY A 301 10.49 10.07 23.36
CA GLY A 301 9.28 10.91 23.33
C GLY A 301 9.08 11.69 22.03
N ASN A 302 10.00 11.58 21.08
CA ASN A 302 9.93 12.24 19.78
C ASN A 302 9.68 11.24 18.62
N ALA A 303 9.46 9.97 18.94
CA ALA A 303 9.23 8.92 17.95
C ALA A 303 7.83 8.32 18.11
N TYR A 304 7.23 7.93 16.99
CA TYR A 304 5.96 7.23 16.95
C TYR A 304 5.98 5.87 17.67
N LYS A 305 4.89 5.54 18.37
CA LYS A 305 4.67 4.21 18.99
C LYS A 305 4.36 3.10 17.97
N ALA A 306 3.90 3.48 16.78
CA ALA A 306 3.43 2.59 15.72
C ALA A 306 3.88 3.12 14.35
N SER A 307 3.63 2.37 13.29
CA SER A 307 3.86 2.83 11.92
C SER A 307 2.62 3.55 11.40
N TYR A 308 2.84 4.67 10.72
CA TYR A 308 1.81 5.56 10.16
C TYR A 308 2.09 5.80 8.67
N THR A 309 1.05 6.12 7.89
CA THR A 309 1.13 6.19 6.42
C THR A 309 0.65 7.53 5.89
N TYR A 310 1.50 8.56 6.00
CA TYR A 310 1.18 9.90 5.50
C TYR A 310 0.99 9.97 3.97
N SER A 311 1.34 8.92 3.23
CA SER A 311 1.16 8.93 1.77
C SER A 311 -0.30 9.01 1.30
N TYR A 312 -1.28 8.78 2.18
CA TYR A 312 -2.69 8.96 1.88
C TYR A 312 -3.10 10.43 2.07
N ALA A 313 -2.77 11.03 3.23
CA ALA A 313 -2.91 12.47 3.54
C ALA A 313 -2.22 13.43 2.55
N ALA A 314 -1.21 12.94 1.82
CA ALA A 314 -0.50 13.72 0.83
C ALA A 314 -1.10 13.61 -0.58
N ASN A 315 -2.24 12.92 -0.75
CA ASN A 315 -2.78 12.57 -2.06
C ASN A 315 -4.28 12.25 -2.02
N LYS A 316 -5.07 13.25 -2.43
CA LYS A 316 -6.54 13.27 -2.48
C LYS A 316 -7.25 12.11 -3.19
N ALA A 317 -6.51 11.29 -3.94
CA ALA A 317 -7.07 10.06 -4.50
C ALA A 317 -7.13 8.90 -3.50
N TYR A 318 -6.55 9.07 -2.32
CA TYR A 318 -6.56 8.09 -1.25
C TYR A 318 -7.43 8.53 -0.07
N ASN A 319 -8.57 9.15 -0.37
CA ASN A 319 -9.54 9.58 0.63
C ASN A 319 -10.03 8.41 1.50
N VAL A 320 -9.45 8.26 2.69
CA VAL A 320 -9.77 7.12 3.59
C VAL A 320 -11.18 7.26 4.19
N CYS A 321 -11.78 8.44 4.10
CA CYS A 321 -13.13 8.70 4.59
C CYS A 321 -14.20 8.13 3.64
N SER A 322 -13.94 8.07 2.34
CA SER A 322 -14.90 7.67 1.29
C SER A 322 -15.29 6.19 1.33
N ASP A 323 -16.57 5.95 1.06
CA ASP A 323 -17.26 4.65 1.08
C ASP A 323 -18.49 4.78 0.17
N SER A 324 -18.22 4.74 -1.14
CA SER A 324 -19.12 5.17 -2.22
C SER A 324 -20.43 4.37 -2.23
N ASP A 325 -20.37 3.06 -1.98
CA ASP A 325 -21.53 2.19 -1.95
C ASP A 325 -22.06 1.89 -0.52
N SER A 326 -21.35 2.35 0.51
CA SER A 326 -21.69 2.18 1.93
C SER A 326 -21.75 0.73 2.40
N ASP A 327 -20.96 -0.17 1.83
CA ASP A 327 -20.86 -1.55 2.27
C ASP A 327 -19.92 -1.76 3.48
N GLY A 328 -19.12 -0.72 3.80
CA GLY A 328 -18.18 -0.69 4.92
C GLY A 328 -16.75 -1.08 4.55
N VAL A 329 -16.47 -1.35 3.28
CA VAL A 329 -15.15 -1.29 2.67
C VAL A 329 -14.92 0.15 2.19
N LYS A 330 -13.76 0.72 2.49
CA LYS A 330 -13.42 2.09 2.06
C LYS A 330 -12.91 2.04 0.63
N ASP A 331 -13.24 3.04 -0.19
CA ASP A 331 -12.87 3.12 -1.61
C ASP A 331 -11.36 2.88 -1.82
N VAL A 332 -10.51 3.40 -0.93
CA VAL A 332 -9.04 3.17 -0.95
C VAL A 332 -8.60 1.70 -0.86
N ALA A 333 -9.50 0.83 -0.41
CA ALA A 333 -9.31 -0.61 -0.26
C ALA A 333 -10.32 -1.43 -1.08
N ASP A 334 -11.32 -0.79 -1.67
CA ASP A 334 -12.25 -1.41 -2.61
C ASP A 334 -11.60 -1.48 -4.00
N LEU A 335 -12.07 -2.42 -4.82
CA LEU A 335 -11.60 -2.58 -6.21
C LEU A 335 -12.73 -2.34 -7.22
N ASP A 336 -13.93 -2.08 -6.71
CA ASP A 336 -15.25 -1.96 -7.36
C ASP A 336 -16.10 -1.05 -6.44
N ASP A 337 -15.81 0.26 -6.45
CA ASP A 337 -16.30 1.27 -5.50
C ASP A 337 -17.83 1.41 -5.49
N ASP A 338 -18.54 1.00 -6.55
CA ASP A 338 -20.00 1.03 -6.64
C ASP A 338 -20.66 -0.37 -6.57
N ASN A 339 -19.84 -1.42 -6.46
CA ASN A 339 -20.20 -2.82 -6.34
C ASN A 339 -21.11 -3.34 -7.49
N ASP A 340 -20.96 -2.81 -8.70
CA ASP A 340 -21.72 -3.22 -9.89
C ASP A 340 -21.19 -4.53 -10.54
N GLY A 341 -19.99 -4.95 -10.14
CA GLY A 341 -19.30 -6.15 -10.61
C GLY A 341 -18.27 -5.89 -11.71
N VAL A 342 -17.99 -4.64 -12.05
CA VAL A 342 -16.91 -4.17 -12.90
C VAL A 342 -15.86 -3.48 -12.02
N LEU A 343 -14.58 -3.74 -12.29
CA LEU A 343 -13.52 -3.13 -11.49
C LEU A 343 -13.32 -1.65 -11.89
N ASP A 344 -13.01 -0.78 -10.94
CA ASP A 344 -12.86 0.67 -11.17
C ASP A 344 -11.95 1.03 -12.34
N ALA A 345 -10.80 0.34 -12.44
CA ALA A 345 -9.82 0.58 -13.49
C ALA A 345 -10.29 0.12 -14.90
N VAL A 346 -11.39 -0.62 -15.00
CA VAL A 346 -12.05 -0.97 -16.27
C VAL A 346 -13.00 0.15 -16.69
N GLU A 347 -13.67 0.79 -15.74
CA GLU A 347 -14.66 1.84 -15.97
C GLU A 347 -14.02 3.21 -16.17
N SER A 348 -12.99 3.48 -15.37
CA SER A 348 -12.20 4.69 -15.36
C SER A 348 -10.70 4.44 -15.62
N PRO A 349 -10.27 3.80 -16.73
CA PRO A 349 -8.87 3.41 -16.92
C PRO A 349 -7.84 4.54 -16.83
N ALA A 350 -8.27 5.78 -17.12
CA ALA A 350 -7.41 6.94 -17.02
C ALA A 350 -7.08 7.33 -15.57
N CYS A 351 -7.94 6.95 -14.62
CA CYS A 351 -7.85 7.29 -13.19
C CYS A 351 -6.96 6.35 -12.38
N PHE A 352 -6.46 5.26 -12.98
CA PHE A 352 -5.65 4.27 -12.29
C PHE A 352 -4.31 4.10 -12.97
N TYR A 353 -3.26 3.82 -12.19
CA TYR A 353 -1.97 3.45 -12.75
C TYR A 353 -2.04 2.05 -13.36
N THR A 354 -1.61 1.94 -14.60
CA THR A 354 -1.26 0.64 -15.17
C THR A 354 0.01 0.12 -14.51
N ALA A 355 0.23 -1.20 -14.55
CA ALA A 355 1.47 -1.81 -14.07
C ALA A 355 2.74 -1.21 -14.72
N ALA A 356 2.62 -0.68 -15.95
CA ALA A 356 3.72 -0.02 -16.63
C ALA A 356 3.96 1.41 -16.12
N GLU A 357 2.90 2.17 -15.82
CA GLU A 357 3.03 3.52 -15.26
C GLU A 357 3.51 3.48 -13.81
N ALA A 358 2.90 2.63 -12.97
CA ALA A 358 3.41 2.32 -11.63
C ALA A 358 4.86 1.82 -11.69
N GLY A 359 5.21 1.16 -12.79
CA GLY A 359 6.54 0.81 -13.30
C GLY A 359 7.64 1.84 -13.13
N THR A 360 7.27 3.10 -13.32
CA THR A 360 8.21 4.19 -13.59
C THR A 360 8.74 4.81 -12.31
N VAL A 361 10.05 5.02 -12.27
CA VAL A 361 10.69 5.80 -11.22
C VAL A 361 10.24 7.25 -11.42
N ALA A 362 9.57 7.81 -10.42
CA ALA A 362 9.06 9.17 -10.46
C ALA A 362 10.16 10.19 -10.15
N TYR A 363 11.05 9.81 -9.24
CA TYR A 363 12.03 10.72 -8.65
C TYR A 363 13.26 9.97 -8.17
N VAL A 364 14.43 10.58 -8.36
CA VAL A 364 15.72 10.05 -7.89
C VAL A 364 16.49 11.13 -7.18
N SER A 365 16.97 10.85 -5.96
CA SER A 365 17.81 11.77 -5.21
C SER A 365 19.02 11.08 -4.60
N THR A 366 19.99 11.89 -4.20
CA THR A 366 21.13 11.50 -3.38
C THR A 366 21.32 12.57 -2.32
N LEU A 367 21.89 12.25 -1.16
CA LEU A 367 22.35 13.23 -0.17
C LEU A 367 23.86 13.47 -0.28
N LEU A 368 24.51 12.87 -1.27
CA LEU A 368 25.94 12.99 -1.52
C LEU A 368 26.17 14.16 -2.48
N THR A 369 27.32 14.83 -2.35
CA THR A 369 27.65 15.91 -3.27
C THR A 369 27.98 15.31 -4.63
N ASN A 370 27.30 15.78 -5.67
CA ASN A 370 27.61 15.46 -7.05
C ASN A 370 28.04 16.72 -7.80
N ASP A 371 28.47 16.54 -9.05
CA ASP A 371 28.86 17.62 -9.96
C ASP A 371 27.67 18.46 -10.49
N ASP A 372 26.42 18.04 -10.19
CA ASP A 372 25.18 18.69 -10.60
C ASP A 372 24.54 19.60 -9.51
N GLY A 373 24.98 19.52 -8.26
CA GLY A 373 24.46 20.33 -7.14
C GLY A 373 23.38 19.64 -6.28
N ILE A 374 22.76 20.40 -5.35
CA ILE A 374 21.92 19.86 -4.26
C ILE A 374 20.44 19.68 -4.62
N HIS A 375 20.01 18.40 -4.58
CA HIS A 375 18.86 17.78 -3.88
C HIS A 375 17.42 18.27 -4.13
N THR A 376 16.89 18.09 -5.35
CA THR A 376 15.43 18.10 -5.60
C THR A 376 14.93 17.19 -6.73
N ASP A 377 15.78 16.55 -7.54
CA ASP A 377 15.51 15.38 -8.41
C ASP A 377 16.72 15.27 -9.34
N LEU A 378 17.11 14.06 -9.74
CA LEU A 378 18.15 13.80 -10.72
C LEU A 378 17.51 13.26 -12.00
N PRO A 379 16.87 14.12 -12.82
CA PRO A 379 15.98 13.71 -13.92
C PRO A 379 16.69 12.88 -14.99
N PHE A 380 17.98 13.12 -15.21
CA PHE A 380 18.79 12.34 -16.16
C PHE A 380 19.05 10.90 -15.72
N MET A 381 18.71 10.53 -14.48
CA MET A 381 18.89 9.17 -13.97
C MET A 381 17.64 8.29 -14.15
N HIS A 382 16.56 8.83 -14.69
CA HIS A 382 15.32 8.09 -14.97
C HIS A 382 14.69 8.49 -16.32
N ASP A 383 15.52 9.00 -17.25
CA ASP A 383 15.09 9.43 -18.58
C ASP A 383 15.11 8.31 -19.64
N GLY A 384 15.57 7.10 -19.25
CA GLY A 384 15.70 5.94 -20.12
C GLY A 384 17.00 5.89 -20.94
N VAL A 385 17.92 6.86 -20.79
CA VAL A 385 19.15 6.97 -21.59
C VAL A 385 20.31 6.21 -20.91
N THR A 386 20.57 5.00 -21.38
CA THR A 386 21.54 4.09 -20.74
C THR A 386 23.01 4.24 -21.20
N THR A 387 23.31 5.07 -22.20
CA THR A 387 24.61 5.03 -22.92
C THR A 387 25.28 6.37 -23.25
N SER A 388 24.64 7.53 -23.03
CA SER A 388 25.19 8.84 -23.42
C SER A 388 25.13 9.87 -22.31
N VAL A 389 26.04 10.86 -22.38
CA VAL A 389 26.32 11.87 -21.34
C VAL A 389 26.05 13.29 -21.83
N SER A 390 25.44 14.11 -20.98
CA SER A 390 25.52 15.58 -20.99
C SER A 390 26.80 16.03 -20.26
N ALA A 391 27.17 17.31 -20.30
CA ALA A 391 28.14 17.84 -19.35
C ALA A 391 27.45 17.93 -17.97
N SER A 392 28.12 17.39 -16.94
CA SER A 392 27.62 17.12 -15.58
C SER A 392 26.78 15.83 -15.47
N ASN A 393 27.31 14.79 -14.80
CA ASN A 393 26.88 13.38 -14.93
C ASN A 393 26.71 12.66 -13.60
N ASN A 394 26.05 13.28 -12.63
CA ASN A 394 25.74 12.68 -11.32
C ASN A 394 26.97 11.97 -10.70
N VAL A 395 28.13 12.63 -10.81
CA VAL A 395 29.41 12.10 -10.39
C VAL A 395 29.55 12.35 -8.90
N ILE A 396 29.32 11.30 -8.12
CA ILE A 396 29.63 11.31 -6.70
C ILE A 396 31.14 11.19 -6.54
N ALA A 397 31.73 12.23 -5.96
CA ALA A 397 33.17 12.33 -5.77
C ALA A 397 33.73 11.20 -4.88
N ILE A 398 35.02 10.90 -5.08
CA ILE A 398 35.74 9.96 -4.23
C ILE A 398 35.72 10.49 -2.79
N ASN A 399 35.68 9.58 -1.81
CA ASN A 399 35.67 9.84 -0.35
C ASN A 399 34.36 10.34 0.28
N GLN A 400 33.30 10.60 -0.48
CA GLN A 400 32.00 10.97 0.11
C GLN A 400 31.16 9.77 0.58
N VAL A 401 31.40 8.58 0.03
CA VAL A 401 30.57 7.39 0.29
C VAL A 401 31.16 6.48 1.36
N VAL A 402 30.79 6.71 2.62
CA VAL A 402 31.17 5.86 3.74
C VAL A 402 30.28 4.60 3.84
N ASN A 403 30.71 3.59 4.60
CA ASN A 403 29.86 2.43 4.88
C ASN A 403 28.62 2.89 5.66
N GLY A 404 27.44 2.47 5.22
CA GLY A 404 26.15 2.92 5.72
C GLY A 404 25.57 4.14 4.98
N ALA A 405 26.32 4.76 4.08
CA ALA A 405 25.80 5.89 3.30
C ALA A 405 24.73 5.44 2.31
N VAL A 406 23.63 6.18 2.26
CA VAL A 406 22.62 6.09 1.20
C VAL A 406 23.21 6.74 -0.05
N ILE A 407 23.36 5.96 -1.12
CA ILE A 407 23.92 6.44 -2.38
C ILE A 407 22.84 7.14 -3.19
N TYR A 408 21.69 6.47 -3.36
CA TYR A 408 20.53 7.02 -4.06
C TYR A 408 19.25 6.54 -3.38
N THR A 409 18.24 7.41 -3.37
CA THR A 409 16.85 7.12 -3.03
C THR A 409 16.02 7.26 -4.30
N PHE A 410 15.03 6.39 -4.46
CA PHE A 410 14.11 6.33 -5.59
C PHE A 410 12.70 6.33 -5.05
N GLU A 411 11.82 7.04 -5.73
CA GLU A 411 10.39 7.08 -5.43
C GLU A 411 9.59 6.66 -6.66
N TYR A 412 8.48 5.96 -6.42
CA TYR A 412 7.50 5.58 -7.42
C TYR A 412 6.18 6.32 -7.17
N GLN A 413 5.37 6.45 -8.21
CA GLN A 413 4.06 7.11 -8.14
C GLN A 413 3.11 6.46 -7.13
N THR A 414 3.21 5.14 -6.97
CA THR A 414 2.42 4.31 -6.04
C THR A 414 3.35 3.22 -5.49
N PRO A 415 3.06 2.64 -4.30
CA PRO A 415 3.78 1.47 -3.82
C PRO A 415 3.83 0.37 -4.88
N VAL A 416 5.04 -0.06 -5.23
CA VAL A 416 5.27 -1.07 -6.27
C VAL A 416 6.08 -2.22 -5.74
N LYS A 417 5.99 -3.37 -6.41
CA LYS A 417 6.75 -4.56 -6.07
C LYS A 417 7.85 -4.75 -7.09
N LEU A 418 9.11 -4.77 -6.65
CA LEU A 418 10.26 -4.92 -7.55
C LEU A 418 10.84 -6.33 -7.51
N THR A 419 11.22 -6.82 -8.70
CA THR A 419 12.09 -7.98 -8.87
C THR A 419 13.56 -7.57 -8.82
N SER A 420 13.89 -6.41 -9.41
CA SER A 420 15.25 -5.89 -9.37
C SER A 420 15.34 -4.39 -9.60
N ILE A 421 16.45 -3.80 -9.15
CA ILE A 421 16.90 -2.45 -9.49
C ILE A 421 18.23 -2.57 -10.21
N SER A 422 18.43 -1.82 -11.28
CA SER A 422 19.62 -1.83 -12.10
C SER A 422 20.24 -0.44 -12.18
N HIS A 423 21.50 -0.36 -11.78
CA HIS A 423 22.34 0.83 -11.92
C HIS A 423 23.17 0.73 -13.20
N ASN A 424 22.94 1.63 -14.15
CA ASN A 424 23.79 1.79 -15.32
C ASN A 424 24.84 2.85 -15.01
N GLY A 425 26.10 2.46 -14.93
CA GLY A 425 27.15 3.37 -14.49
C GLY A 425 28.47 2.69 -14.14
N THR A 426 29.38 3.49 -13.59
CA THR A 426 30.66 2.99 -13.07
C THR A 426 30.45 2.18 -11.78
N THR A 427 31.53 1.57 -11.27
CA THR A 427 31.48 0.80 -10.01
C THR A 427 31.22 1.70 -8.81
N PHE A 428 30.58 1.18 -7.76
CA PHE A 428 30.46 1.82 -6.43
C PHE A 428 31.79 1.95 -5.65
N GLY A 429 32.92 1.87 -6.35
CA GLY A 429 34.28 1.79 -5.82
C GLY A 429 34.84 0.36 -5.76
N THR A 430 36.15 0.26 -5.48
CA THR A 430 36.88 -1.02 -5.49
C THR A 430 36.49 -1.89 -4.30
N GLY A 431 36.05 -3.12 -4.57
CA GLY A 431 35.61 -4.06 -3.53
C GLY A 431 34.32 -3.63 -2.82
N ALA A 432 33.56 -2.70 -3.41
CA ALA A 432 32.34 -2.19 -2.82
C ALA A 432 31.22 -3.24 -2.79
N THR A 433 30.52 -3.30 -1.67
CA THR A 433 29.26 -4.04 -1.53
C THR A 433 28.13 -3.06 -1.26
N ALA A 434 26.94 -3.36 -1.78
CA ALA A 434 25.74 -2.56 -1.58
C ALA A 434 24.52 -3.45 -1.38
N MET A 435 23.46 -2.86 -0.84
CA MET A 435 22.17 -3.50 -0.63
C MET A 435 21.03 -2.55 -1.01
N ILE A 436 19.87 -3.14 -1.27
CA ILE A 436 18.61 -2.41 -1.49
C ILE A 436 17.74 -2.51 -0.25
N GLN A 437 17.16 -1.38 0.12
CA GLN A 437 16.11 -1.29 1.13
C GLN A 437 14.83 -0.70 0.54
N GLY A 438 13.68 -1.01 1.12
CA GLY A 438 12.37 -0.46 0.77
C GLY A 438 11.67 0.15 1.99
N SER A 439 10.85 1.18 1.76
CA SER A 439 10.10 1.92 2.77
C SER A 439 8.83 2.54 2.17
N ASN A 440 7.80 2.77 2.99
CA ASN A 440 6.61 3.56 2.65
C ASN A 440 6.56 4.92 3.36
N ASP A 441 7.47 5.16 4.31
CA ASP A 441 7.48 6.31 5.23
C ASP A 441 8.82 7.08 5.24
N GLN A 442 9.80 6.62 4.47
CA GLN A 442 11.20 7.09 4.44
C GLN A 442 11.97 7.02 5.78
N THR A 443 11.36 6.52 6.85
CA THR A 443 11.96 6.43 8.19
C THR A 443 12.28 4.97 8.55
N THR A 444 11.34 4.06 8.28
CA THR A 444 11.49 2.62 8.50
C THR A 444 11.89 1.93 7.21
N TRP A 445 13.07 1.30 7.20
CA TRP A 445 13.63 0.67 6.00
C TRP A 445 13.80 -0.83 6.19
N ALA A 446 13.22 -1.61 5.27
CA ALA A 446 13.32 -3.05 5.25
C ALA A 446 14.40 -3.52 4.26
N ASP A 447 15.27 -4.44 4.72
CA ASP A 447 16.32 -5.04 3.88
C ASP A 447 15.73 -6.00 2.85
N LEU A 448 15.89 -5.67 1.55
CA LEU A 448 15.29 -6.42 0.44
C LEU A 448 16.24 -7.45 -0.18
N MET A 449 17.50 -7.41 0.21
CA MET A 449 18.52 -8.37 -0.19
C MET A 449 19.65 -8.42 0.84
N THR A 450 20.43 -9.51 0.81
CA THR A 450 21.74 -9.53 1.48
C THR A 450 22.74 -8.68 0.71
N ALA A 451 23.63 -7.99 1.44
CA ALA A 451 24.67 -7.17 0.84
C ALA A 451 25.50 -8.00 -0.15
N ALA A 452 25.55 -7.55 -1.40
CA ALA A 452 26.26 -8.24 -2.47
C ALA A 452 27.40 -7.35 -2.99
N THR A 453 28.46 -7.98 -3.49
CA THR A 453 29.50 -7.27 -4.24
C THR A 453 28.84 -6.56 -5.40
N ALA A 454 29.05 -5.24 -5.50
CA ALA A 454 28.60 -4.46 -6.64
C ALA A 454 29.09 -5.15 -7.91
N ALA A 455 28.17 -5.66 -8.72
CA ALA A 455 28.51 -6.45 -9.90
C ALA A 455 29.50 -5.67 -10.78
N THR A 456 30.51 -6.34 -11.33
CA THR A 456 31.43 -5.72 -12.30
C THR A 456 30.77 -5.51 -13.67
N ALA A 457 29.59 -6.10 -13.89
CA ALA A 457 28.77 -5.93 -15.08
C ALA A 457 28.11 -4.54 -15.13
N ASN A 458 27.72 -4.12 -16.33
CA ASN A 458 26.89 -2.95 -16.58
C ASN A 458 25.70 -3.38 -17.45
N PRO A 459 24.44 -3.22 -17.02
CA PRO A 459 24.00 -2.69 -15.72
C PRO A 459 24.41 -3.56 -14.52
N LYS A 460 24.43 -2.93 -13.35
CA LYS A 460 24.59 -3.56 -12.03
C LYS A 460 23.22 -3.84 -11.47
N THR A 461 22.79 -5.10 -11.60
CA THR A 461 21.45 -5.50 -11.19
C THR A 461 21.45 -6.06 -9.77
N PHE A 462 20.62 -5.48 -8.92
CA PHE A 462 20.32 -5.89 -7.56
C PHE A 462 18.99 -6.64 -7.57
N THR A 463 19.00 -7.95 -7.28
CA THR A 463 17.79 -8.77 -7.20
C THR A 463 17.20 -8.73 -5.79
N VAL A 464 15.90 -8.46 -5.70
CA VAL A 464 15.13 -8.47 -4.45
C VAL A 464 14.79 -9.91 -4.07
N ASN A 465 15.21 -10.36 -2.89
CA ASN A 465 15.14 -11.77 -2.48
C ASN A 465 14.44 -12.01 -1.12
N THR A 466 14.38 -11.02 -0.22
CA THR A 466 14.01 -11.27 1.20
C THR A 466 12.64 -10.79 1.63
N ASN A 467 11.92 -9.99 0.86
CA ASN A 467 10.57 -9.49 1.19
C ASN A 467 9.61 -9.63 0.00
N ALA A 468 9.49 -10.86 -0.50
CA ALA A 468 8.87 -11.15 -1.79
C ALA A 468 7.37 -10.85 -1.88
N ASP A 469 6.70 -10.28 -0.87
CA ASP A 469 5.27 -9.95 -0.87
C ASP A 469 4.93 -8.49 -0.55
N ASN A 470 5.91 -7.66 -0.15
CA ASN A 470 5.64 -6.25 0.17
C ASN A 470 5.91 -5.33 -1.04
N SER A 471 5.03 -4.37 -1.27
CA SER A 471 5.25 -3.22 -2.15
C SER A 471 5.78 -2.03 -1.34
N TYR A 472 6.63 -1.22 -1.96
CA TYR A 472 7.19 -0.01 -1.35
C TYR A 472 7.06 1.19 -2.29
N LYS A 473 6.77 2.38 -1.75
CA LYS A 473 6.81 3.64 -2.52
C LYS A 473 8.26 4.11 -2.70
N TYR A 474 9.08 3.94 -1.66
CA TYR A 474 10.47 4.38 -1.63
C TYR A 474 11.44 3.20 -1.62
N TYR A 475 12.52 3.33 -2.39
CA TYR A 475 13.62 2.38 -2.44
C TYR A 475 14.94 3.12 -2.32
N ARG A 476 15.98 2.47 -1.79
CA ARG A 476 17.32 3.09 -1.76
C ARG A 476 18.46 2.09 -1.94
N ILE A 477 19.55 2.55 -2.54
CA ILE A 477 20.84 1.84 -2.58
C ILE A 477 21.68 2.31 -1.39
N VAL A 478 22.06 1.39 -0.51
CA VAL A 478 22.94 1.67 0.64
C VAL A 478 24.28 0.97 0.45
N LYS A 479 25.37 1.71 0.65
CA LYS A 479 26.72 1.13 0.64
C LYS A 479 26.96 0.37 1.94
N VAL A 480 27.49 -0.85 1.84
CA VAL A 480 27.77 -1.70 3.01
C VAL A 480 29.26 -1.79 3.32
N ALA A 481 30.12 -1.94 2.30
CA ALA A 481 31.58 -2.02 2.48
C ALA A 481 32.34 -1.50 1.23
N GLY A 482 33.68 -1.37 1.35
CA GLY A 482 34.62 -1.11 0.24
C GLY A 482 35.08 0.35 0.11
N THR A 483 36.00 0.61 -0.83
CA THR A 483 36.53 1.97 -1.05
C THR A 483 35.59 2.80 -1.94
N THR A 484 35.82 4.10 -2.02
CA THR A 484 35.07 5.08 -2.83
C THR A 484 35.77 5.45 -4.13
N ALA A 485 36.84 4.72 -4.48
CA ALA A 485 37.65 4.97 -5.66
C ALA A 485 37.49 3.83 -6.68
N PRO A 486 37.24 4.14 -7.97
CA PRO A 486 37.03 5.47 -8.56
C PRO A 486 35.65 6.07 -8.21
N ALA A 487 35.43 7.34 -8.59
CA ALA A 487 34.15 8.05 -8.42
C ALA A 487 32.97 7.28 -9.05
N ILE A 488 31.78 7.48 -8.49
CA ILE A 488 30.55 6.83 -8.96
C ILE A 488 29.91 7.77 -9.98
N THR A 489 29.80 7.32 -11.21
CA THR A 489 29.08 7.99 -12.29
C THR A 489 27.88 7.15 -12.62
N THR A 490 26.70 7.74 -12.59
CA THR A 490 25.45 7.05 -12.91
C THR A 490 24.83 7.66 -14.15
N TYR A 491 24.49 6.79 -15.10
CA TYR A 491 23.80 7.15 -16.33
C TYR A 491 22.30 7.00 -16.20
N GLU A 492 21.85 5.87 -15.64
CA GLU A 492 20.42 5.55 -15.57
C GLU A 492 20.17 4.57 -14.43
N ILE A 493 19.07 4.76 -13.71
CA ILE A 493 18.48 3.80 -12.80
C ILE A 493 17.23 3.25 -13.47
N SER A 494 17.20 1.94 -13.65
CA SER A 494 16.02 1.25 -14.15
C SER A 494 15.61 0.16 -13.18
N SER A 495 14.34 -0.17 -13.11
CA SER A 495 13.85 -1.27 -12.28
C SER A 495 13.01 -2.25 -13.10
N VAL A 496 12.83 -3.45 -12.56
CA VAL A 496 11.94 -4.47 -13.11
C VAL A 496 10.90 -4.79 -12.06
N GLN A 497 9.64 -4.56 -12.38
CA GLN A 497 8.53 -4.85 -11.49
C GLN A 497 8.14 -6.33 -11.50
N ASN A 498 7.61 -6.80 -10.38
CA ASN A 498 6.85 -8.03 -10.30
C ASN A 498 5.37 -7.71 -10.44
N VAL A 499 4.83 -7.86 -11.65
CA VAL A 499 3.43 -7.57 -11.98
C VAL A 499 2.48 -8.73 -11.64
N THR A 500 2.99 -9.82 -11.07
CA THR A 500 2.15 -10.97 -10.72
C THR A 500 1.20 -10.58 -9.60
N GLY A 501 -0.10 -10.58 -9.88
CA GLY A 501 -1.11 -10.16 -8.92
C GLY A 501 -1.29 -8.64 -8.80
N TYR A 502 -0.74 -7.86 -9.73
CA TYR A 502 -1.04 -6.43 -9.82
C TYR A 502 -2.50 -6.20 -10.23
N ILE A 503 -3.23 -5.40 -9.46
CA ILE A 503 -4.63 -5.03 -9.72
C ILE A 503 -4.67 -3.51 -9.84
N ALA A 504 -5.02 -2.98 -11.02
CA ALA A 504 -4.96 -1.54 -11.28
C ALA A 504 -5.90 -0.71 -10.39
N SER A 505 -7.09 -1.22 -10.05
CA SER A 505 -8.03 -0.54 -9.14
C SER A 505 -7.43 -0.23 -7.77
N ALA A 506 -6.46 -1.03 -7.29
CA ALA A 506 -5.76 -0.74 -6.03
C ALA A 506 -4.72 0.40 -6.13
N HIS A 507 -4.62 1.06 -7.29
CA HIS A 507 -3.59 2.07 -7.58
C HIS A 507 -4.21 3.32 -8.25
N PRO A 508 -5.11 4.04 -7.56
CA PRO A 508 -5.71 5.26 -8.09
C PRO A 508 -4.65 6.37 -8.29
N LYS A 509 -4.91 7.23 -9.26
CA LYS A 509 -4.15 8.46 -9.52
C LYS A 509 -4.83 9.61 -8.77
N ALA A 510 -4.02 10.57 -8.30
CA ALA A 510 -4.46 11.79 -7.59
C ALA A 510 -5.65 12.52 -8.23
N GLU A 511 -5.75 12.47 -9.56
CA GLU A 511 -6.86 13.09 -10.29
C GLU A 511 -7.66 12.03 -11.02
N CYS A 512 -8.95 11.93 -10.70
CA CYS A 512 -9.92 11.25 -11.53
C CYS A 512 -10.99 12.22 -12.01
N THR A 513 -11.03 12.46 -13.32
CA THR A 513 -12.01 13.35 -13.98
C THR A 513 -12.80 12.62 -15.05
N THR A 514 -12.71 11.28 -15.07
CA THR A 514 -13.44 10.47 -16.05
C THR A 514 -14.88 10.37 -15.59
N ASP A 515 -15.70 11.27 -16.12
CA ASP A 515 -17.13 11.37 -15.89
C ASP A 515 -17.78 11.54 -17.27
N ALA A 516 -18.27 10.44 -17.84
CA ALA A 516 -18.67 10.36 -19.24
C ALA A 516 -19.97 11.11 -19.54
N ASP A 517 -20.84 11.26 -18.55
CA ASP A 517 -22.13 11.94 -18.63
C ASP A 517 -22.13 13.31 -17.93
N ASN A 518 -21.01 13.68 -17.29
CA ASN A 518 -20.66 15.00 -16.77
C ASN A 518 -21.58 15.44 -15.61
N HIS A 519 -21.90 14.52 -14.71
CA HIS A 519 -22.78 14.74 -13.56
C HIS A 519 -22.03 15.06 -12.25
N GLY A 520 -20.70 14.94 -12.24
CA GLY A 520 -19.83 15.29 -11.14
C GLY A 520 -19.31 14.12 -10.32
N THR A 521 -19.74 12.89 -10.60
CA THR A 521 -19.22 11.66 -9.99
C THR A 521 -18.40 10.90 -11.03
N PRO A 522 -17.22 10.37 -10.69
CA PRO A 522 -16.45 9.54 -11.60
C PRO A 522 -17.16 8.25 -11.98
N ASN A 523 -16.87 7.76 -13.20
CA ASN A 523 -17.44 6.54 -13.79
C ASN A 523 -17.21 5.22 -13.01
N HIS A 524 -16.38 5.23 -11.97
CA HIS A 524 -16.14 4.03 -11.14
C HIS A 524 -16.87 4.11 -9.80
N GLN A 525 -17.56 5.21 -9.55
CA GLN A 525 -18.29 5.49 -8.32
C GLN A 525 -19.79 5.70 -8.61
N ASP A 526 -20.24 5.43 -9.85
CA ASP A 526 -21.54 5.82 -10.38
C ASP A 526 -22.38 4.65 -10.92
N LEU A 527 -23.25 4.11 -10.08
CA LEU A 527 -24.23 3.14 -10.57
C LEU A 527 -25.42 3.80 -11.29
N GLU A 528 -25.40 3.76 -12.62
CA GLU A 528 -26.44 4.34 -13.48
C GLU A 528 -27.47 3.33 -14.04
N LEU A 529 -28.76 3.59 -13.82
CA LEU A 529 -29.84 2.86 -14.49
C LEU A 529 -30.39 3.63 -15.69
N VAL A 530 -30.16 3.11 -16.89
CA VAL A 530 -30.82 3.57 -18.12
C VAL A 530 -32.23 2.96 -18.20
N ILE A 531 -33.27 3.76 -18.01
CA ILE A 531 -34.65 3.30 -18.17
C ILE A 531 -35.04 3.19 -19.65
N PRO A 532 -36.01 2.33 -20.03
CA PRO A 532 -36.32 2.02 -21.44
C PRO A 532 -36.70 3.21 -22.33
N ASP A 533 -37.03 4.37 -21.77
CA ASP A 533 -37.29 5.61 -22.51
C ASP A 533 -36.04 6.47 -22.75
N GLY A 534 -34.86 5.96 -22.38
CA GLY A 534 -33.55 6.58 -22.60
C GLY A 534 -33.16 7.61 -21.53
N ARG A 535 -33.97 7.81 -20.49
CA ARG A 535 -33.56 8.62 -19.34
C ARG A 535 -32.59 7.83 -18.47
N VAL A 536 -31.60 8.53 -17.93
CA VAL A 536 -30.65 7.99 -16.98
C VAL A 536 -31.11 8.35 -15.57
N ARG A 537 -30.95 7.43 -14.63
CA ARG A 537 -31.20 7.66 -13.21
C ARG A 537 -30.10 7.03 -12.39
N GLU A 538 -29.37 7.86 -11.66
CA GLU A 538 -28.44 7.46 -10.62
C GLU A 538 -29.19 6.73 -9.50
N VAL A 539 -28.69 5.56 -9.11
CA VAL A 539 -29.26 4.77 -8.02
C VAL A 539 -28.16 4.18 -7.17
N THR A 540 -28.06 4.61 -5.92
CA THR A 540 -27.32 3.89 -4.90
C THR A 540 -28.03 2.56 -4.61
N LEU A 541 -27.36 1.44 -4.89
CA LEU A 541 -27.81 0.12 -4.46
C LEU A 541 -27.07 -0.25 -3.16
N PRO A 542 -27.67 -0.04 -1.98
CA PRO A 542 -27.00 -0.43 -0.75
C PRO A 542 -26.77 -1.94 -0.77
N ALA A 543 -25.52 -2.35 -0.54
CA ALA A 543 -25.19 -3.74 -0.34
C ALA A 543 -26.10 -4.32 0.75
N THR A 544 -26.67 -5.50 0.48
CA THR A 544 -27.52 -6.18 1.46
C THR A 544 -27.08 -7.63 1.60
N HIS A 545 -27.02 -8.13 2.83
CA HIS A 545 -26.69 -9.54 3.05
C HIS A 545 -27.60 -10.42 2.18
N PHE A 546 -27.01 -11.43 1.55
CA PHE A 546 -27.73 -12.34 0.66
C PHE A 546 -29.01 -12.92 1.31
N GLU A 547 -29.00 -13.19 2.61
CA GLU A 547 -30.17 -13.64 3.38
C GLU A 547 -31.34 -12.64 3.40
N ASN A 548 -31.03 -11.35 3.30
CA ASN A 548 -31.95 -10.22 3.25
C ASN A 548 -32.35 -9.85 1.81
N THR A 549 -31.59 -10.28 0.79
CA THR A 549 -31.98 -10.07 -0.61
C THR A 549 -33.35 -10.70 -0.90
N GLN A 550 -34.19 -9.95 -1.63
CA GLN A 550 -35.44 -10.43 -2.22
C GLN A 550 -35.22 -10.89 -3.66
N CYS A 551 -34.06 -11.46 -4.00
CA CYS A 551 -33.81 -11.91 -5.36
C CYS A 551 -34.73 -13.10 -5.70
N PRO A 552 -35.70 -12.96 -6.62
CA PRO A 552 -36.73 -13.98 -6.87
C PRO A 552 -36.16 -15.28 -7.47
N ALA A 553 -34.96 -15.21 -8.05
CA ALA A 553 -34.25 -16.37 -8.58
C ALA A 553 -33.71 -17.32 -7.48
N TYR A 554 -33.55 -16.82 -6.25
CA TYR A 554 -33.03 -17.58 -5.10
C TYR A 554 -34.10 -17.83 -4.03
N LYS A 555 -34.98 -16.85 -3.79
CA LYS A 555 -36.28 -17.08 -3.13
C LYS A 555 -37.31 -17.18 -4.22
N THR A 556 -37.52 -18.36 -4.81
CA THR A 556 -38.69 -18.60 -5.66
C THR A 556 -39.89 -18.04 -4.91
N ALA A 557 -40.55 -17.02 -5.48
CA ALA A 557 -41.75 -16.44 -4.89
C ALA A 557 -42.62 -17.58 -4.38
N ASN A 558 -43.15 -17.47 -3.16
CA ASN A 558 -43.89 -18.53 -2.46
C ASN A 558 -45.07 -19.16 -3.25
N ASN A 559 -45.34 -18.69 -4.48
CA ASN A 559 -46.40 -19.11 -5.39
C ASN A 559 -45.92 -19.66 -6.76
N ALA A 560 -44.62 -19.70 -7.09
CA ALA A 560 -44.15 -20.20 -8.40
C ALA A 560 -44.22 -21.74 -8.46
N LYS A 561 -44.96 -22.30 -9.42
CA LYS A 561 -45.06 -23.74 -9.63
C LYS A 561 -43.82 -24.24 -10.38
N PRO A 562 -42.94 -25.05 -9.77
CA PRO A 562 -41.74 -25.56 -10.45
C PRO A 562 -42.02 -26.47 -11.65
N LEU A 563 -43.22 -27.05 -11.74
CA LEU A 563 -43.63 -27.97 -12.80
C LEU A 563 -44.85 -27.43 -13.56
N GLU A 564 -44.74 -27.26 -14.87
CA GLU A 564 -45.83 -26.78 -15.71
C GLU A 564 -45.94 -27.59 -17.00
N PHE A 565 -47.17 -27.84 -17.44
CA PHE A 565 -47.45 -28.55 -18.69
C PHE A 565 -48.52 -27.81 -19.48
N ASN A 566 -48.21 -27.45 -20.71
CA ASN A 566 -49.08 -26.68 -21.59
C ASN A 566 -49.13 -27.33 -22.97
N ILE A 567 -50.33 -27.56 -23.49
CA ILE A 567 -50.54 -27.92 -24.90
C ILE A 567 -50.72 -26.63 -25.67
N THR A 568 -49.75 -26.29 -26.52
CA THR A 568 -49.71 -25.00 -27.23
C THR A 568 -50.57 -25.03 -28.49
N ASP A 569 -50.68 -26.18 -29.15
CA ASP A 569 -51.58 -26.41 -30.28
C ASP A 569 -51.94 -27.90 -30.44
N SER A 570 -52.64 -28.27 -31.51
CA SER A 570 -53.07 -29.65 -31.78
C SER A 570 -51.93 -30.66 -31.96
N THR A 571 -50.70 -30.20 -32.12
CA THR A 571 -49.50 -31.01 -32.43
C THR A 571 -48.33 -30.78 -31.46
N ARG A 572 -48.40 -29.77 -30.61
CA ARG A 572 -47.27 -29.31 -29.79
C ARG A 572 -47.63 -29.22 -28.30
N ALA A 573 -46.71 -29.66 -27.45
CA ALA A 573 -46.82 -29.50 -26.01
C ALA A 573 -45.48 -29.06 -25.40
N VAL A 574 -45.54 -28.23 -24.37
CA VAL A 574 -44.40 -27.72 -23.61
C VAL A 574 -44.48 -28.26 -22.18
N LEU A 575 -43.39 -28.86 -21.73
CA LEU A 575 -43.18 -29.38 -20.39
C LEU A 575 -42.07 -28.56 -19.73
N THR A 576 -42.41 -27.72 -18.77
CA THR A 576 -41.45 -26.86 -18.07
C THR A 576 -41.12 -27.47 -16.72
N ILE A 577 -39.83 -27.66 -16.44
CA ILE A 577 -39.33 -28.22 -15.18
C ILE A 577 -38.21 -27.31 -14.66
N ARG A 578 -38.50 -26.53 -13.62
CA ARG A 578 -37.55 -25.55 -13.03
C ARG A 578 -36.65 -26.13 -11.95
N THR A 579 -36.89 -27.36 -11.50
CA THR A 579 -36.07 -28.04 -10.48
C THR A 579 -36.35 -29.54 -10.46
N PHE A 580 -35.32 -30.33 -10.16
CA PHE A 580 -35.47 -31.75 -9.81
C PHE A 580 -35.43 -31.99 -8.29
N SER A 581 -35.33 -30.94 -7.46
CA SER A 581 -35.38 -31.09 -5.99
C SER A 581 -36.79 -31.49 -5.52
N LYS A 582 -36.88 -32.64 -4.87
CA LYS A 582 -38.10 -33.17 -4.24
C LYS A 582 -38.69 -32.22 -3.20
N ASP A 583 -37.84 -31.59 -2.39
CA ASP A 583 -38.29 -30.67 -1.36
C ASP A 583 -38.92 -29.42 -2.00
N ARG A 584 -38.30 -28.84 -3.02
CA ARG A 584 -38.86 -27.68 -3.73
C ARG A 584 -40.17 -28.01 -4.45
N VAL A 585 -40.27 -29.18 -5.05
CA VAL A 585 -41.51 -29.65 -5.71
C VAL A 585 -42.62 -29.87 -4.68
N SER A 586 -42.33 -30.56 -3.58
CA SER A 586 -43.34 -30.88 -2.56
C SER A 586 -43.77 -29.64 -1.76
N ASN A 587 -42.87 -28.70 -1.47
CA ASN A 587 -43.18 -27.41 -0.84
C ASN A 587 -44.11 -26.54 -1.71
N ALA A 588 -44.05 -26.69 -3.04
CA ALA A 588 -44.97 -26.03 -3.96
C ALA A 588 -46.32 -26.77 -4.12
N GLY A 589 -46.55 -27.83 -3.34
CA GLY A 589 -47.77 -28.65 -3.42
C GLY A 589 -47.88 -29.48 -4.69
N GLN A 590 -46.76 -29.76 -5.36
CA GLN A 590 -46.71 -30.59 -6.57
C GLN A 590 -46.10 -31.96 -6.28
N ASP A 591 -46.36 -32.93 -7.16
CA ASP A 591 -45.77 -34.27 -7.11
C ASP A 591 -45.20 -34.60 -8.50
N PHE A 592 -43.89 -34.86 -8.54
CA PHE A 592 -43.16 -35.02 -9.81
C PHE A 592 -43.59 -36.28 -10.60
N PRO A 593 -43.64 -37.49 -10.00
CA PRO A 593 -44.20 -38.67 -10.67
C PRO A 593 -45.63 -38.48 -11.20
N VAL A 594 -46.55 -37.94 -10.39
CA VAL A 594 -47.95 -37.73 -10.79
C VAL A 594 -48.05 -36.70 -11.92
N PHE A 595 -47.25 -35.64 -11.85
CA PHE A 595 -47.16 -34.63 -12.90
C PHE A 595 -46.73 -35.24 -14.24
N LEU A 596 -45.64 -36.02 -14.27
CA LEU A 596 -45.18 -36.66 -15.50
C LEU A 596 -46.21 -37.64 -16.03
N GLN A 597 -46.76 -38.52 -15.18
CA GLN A 597 -47.80 -39.46 -15.61
C GLN A 597 -48.97 -38.73 -16.28
N THR A 598 -49.49 -37.69 -15.63
CA THR A 598 -50.63 -36.90 -16.13
C THR A 598 -50.30 -36.20 -17.45
N ALA A 599 -49.11 -35.61 -17.56
CA ALA A 599 -48.67 -34.92 -18.78
C ALA A 599 -48.53 -35.90 -19.95
N PHE A 600 -47.87 -37.04 -19.76
CA PHE A 600 -47.64 -38.01 -20.83
C PHE A 600 -48.92 -38.76 -21.25
N GLU A 601 -49.85 -39.01 -20.33
CA GLU A 601 -51.19 -39.49 -20.67
C GLU A 601 -51.94 -38.49 -21.56
N GLN A 602 -51.87 -37.19 -21.26
CA GLN A 602 -52.47 -36.15 -22.11
C GLN A 602 -51.80 -36.04 -23.48
N ILE A 603 -50.46 -36.13 -23.54
CA ILE A 603 -49.68 -36.15 -24.78
C ILE A 603 -50.15 -37.30 -25.68
N GLN A 604 -50.34 -38.49 -25.11
CA GLN A 604 -50.82 -39.67 -25.84
C GLN A 604 -52.27 -39.48 -26.31
N GLN A 605 -53.17 -39.05 -25.42
CA GLN A 605 -54.60 -38.83 -25.74
C GLN A 605 -54.80 -37.78 -26.84
N ARG A 606 -53.97 -36.74 -26.87
CA ARG A 606 -54.04 -35.64 -27.84
C ARG A 606 -53.21 -35.89 -29.09
N ASN A 607 -52.50 -37.02 -29.18
CA ASN A 607 -51.67 -37.40 -30.31
C ASN A 607 -50.64 -36.32 -30.69
N ILE A 608 -50.00 -35.71 -29.68
CA ILE A 608 -48.98 -34.67 -29.85
C ILE A 608 -47.81 -35.19 -30.70
N GLN A 609 -47.29 -34.35 -31.59
CA GLN A 609 -46.22 -34.69 -32.53
C GLN A 609 -44.85 -34.18 -32.07
N HIS A 610 -44.81 -33.03 -31.40
CA HIS A 610 -43.59 -32.37 -30.94
C HIS A 610 -43.71 -32.05 -29.44
N LEU A 611 -42.75 -32.52 -28.65
CA LEU A 611 -42.64 -32.22 -27.23
C LEU A 611 -41.46 -31.28 -26.99
N PHE A 612 -41.71 -30.15 -26.35
CA PHE A 612 -40.68 -29.22 -25.88
C PHE A 612 -40.50 -29.43 -24.39
N ILE A 613 -39.27 -29.62 -23.93
CA ILE A 613 -38.92 -29.74 -22.52
C ILE A 613 -38.06 -28.51 -22.17
N ASP A 614 -38.60 -27.59 -21.37
CA ASP A 614 -37.88 -26.40 -20.93
C ASP A 614 -37.17 -26.67 -19.60
N LEU A 615 -35.84 -26.77 -19.65
CA LEU A 615 -34.95 -26.97 -18.50
C LEU A 615 -34.10 -25.74 -18.19
N ARG A 616 -34.33 -24.61 -18.87
CA ARG A 616 -33.61 -23.37 -18.58
C ARG A 616 -33.86 -22.95 -17.13
N GLY A 617 -32.80 -22.53 -16.45
CA GLY A 617 -32.82 -22.20 -15.02
C GLY A 617 -32.86 -23.40 -14.08
N ASN A 618 -32.89 -24.65 -14.57
CA ASN A 618 -33.00 -25.84 -13.72
C ASN A 618 -31.63 -26.32 -13.22
N GLY A 619 -31.30 -25.96 -11.98
CA GLY A 619 -30.06 -26.34 -11.32
C GLY A 619 -29.91 -27.80 -10.89
N GLY A 620 -30.87 -28.68 -11.22
CA GLY A 620 -30.87 -30.09 -10.85
C GLY A 620 -31.62 -30.41 -9.55
N GLY A 621 -31.23 -31.49 -8.86
CA GLY A 621 -31.85 -31.94 -7.62
C GLY A 621 -31.72 -33.44 -7.40
N ASP A 622 -32.84 -34.15 -7.31
CA ASP A 622 -32.86 -35.59 -7.06
C ASP A 622 -32.69 -36.39 -8.36
N ASP A 623 -31.60 -37.15 -8.47
CA ASP A 623 -31.22 -37.90 -9.68
C ASP A 623 -32.28 -38.87 -10.20
N VAL A 624 -33.09 -39.41 -9.28
CA VAL A 624 -34.21 -40.31 -9.61
C VAL A 624 -35.27 -39.64 -10.48
N TYR A 625 -35.43 -38.31 -10.38
CA TYR A 625 -36.40 -37.58 -11.20
C TYR A 625 -35.89 -37.34 -12.62
N GLY A 626 -34.57 -37.14 -12.80
CA GLY A 626 -33.96 -37.10 -14.14
C GLY A 626 -34.09 -38.45 -14.87
N ALA A 627 -33.78 -39.55 -14.17
CA ALA A 627 -33.98 -40.91 -14.70
C ALA A 627 -35.46 -41.19 -15.02
N LEU A 628 -36.38 -40.78 -14.14
CA LEU A 628 -37.81 -40.95 -14.35
C LEU A 628 -38.31 -40.15 -15.56
N LEU A 629 -37.87 -38.91 -15.76
CA LEU A 629 -38.24 -38.13 -16.94
C LEU A 629 -37.79 -38.83 -18.23
N TYR A 630 -36.55 -39.34 -18.26
CA TYR A 630 -36.03 -40.04 -19.43
C TYR A 630 -36.79 -41.34 -19.73
N SER A 631 -37.33 -42.03 -18.71
CA SER A 631 -38.09 -43.27 -18.93
C SER A 631 -39.37 -43.06 -19.75
N TYR A 632 -39.94 -41.86 -19.77
CA TYR A 632 -41.06 -41.49 -20.64
C TYR A 632 -40.64 -41.20 -22.09
N LEU A 633 -39.34 -41.14 -22.40
CA LEU A 633 -38.82 -40.81 -23.73
C LEU A 633 -38.26 -42.04 -24.47
N THR A 634 -38.20 -43.21 -23.84
CA THR A 634 -37.64 -44.44 -24.43
C THR A 634 -38.64 -45.59 -24.40
N SER A 635 -38.50 -46.53 -25.35
CA SER A 635 -39.20 -47.82 -25.36
C SER A 635 -38.33 -48.97 -24.87
N GLU A 636 -37.04 -48.74 -24.67
CA GLU A 636 -36.05 -49.76 -24.29
C GLU A 636 -35.51 -49.50 -22.88
N PRO A 637 -35.16 -50.55 -22.11
CA PRO A 637 -34.43 -50.42 -20.86
C PRO A 637 -33.11 -49.67 -21.05
N PHE A 638 -32.73 -48.84 -20.08
CA PHE A 638 -31.54 -47.99 -20.18
C PHE A 638 -30.76 -47.93 -18.86
N ARG A 639 -29.48 -47.59 -18.94
CA ARG A 639 -28.67 -47.24 -17.78
C ARG A 639 -28.63 -45.71 -17.67
N TYR A 640 -28.74 -45.19 -16.46
CA TYR A 640 -28.65 -43.75 -16.20
C TYR A 640 -27.22 -43.38 -15.79
N PHE A 641 -26.65 -44.07 -14.80
CA PHE A 641 -25.24 -43.98 -14.47
C PHE A 641 -24.47 -45.25 -14.85
N SER A 642 -23.23 -45.09 -15.30
CA SER A 642 -22.31 -46.20 -15.59
C SER A 642 -21.57 -46.63 -14.32
N THR A 643 -21.03 -45.67 -13.58
CA THR A 643 -20.34 -45.91 -12.30
C THR A 643 -20.51 -44.73 -11.35
N LEU A 644 -20.60 -45.02 -10.05
CA LEU A 644 -20.39 -44.07 -8.97
C LEU A 644 -19.23 -44.57 -8.10
N GLN A 645 -18.32 -43.66 -7.73
CA GLN A 645 -17.09 -44.01 -7.03
C GLN A 645 -16.74 -42.96 -5.97
N SER A 646 -16.28 -43.40 -4.81
CA SER A 646 -15.64 -42.55 -3.80
C SER A 646 -14.34 -43.17 -3.32
N ARG A 647 -13.56 -42.43 -2.54
CA ARG A 647 -12.35 -42.97 -1.91
C ARG A 647 -12.65 -44.13 -0.95
N SER A 648 -13.78 -44.07 -0.23
CA SER A 648 -14.19 -45.10 0.72
C SER A 648 -14.90 -46.28 0.05
N LYS A 649 -15.54 -46.07 -1.10
CA LYS A 649 -16.19 -47.11 -1.89
C LYS A 649 -15.85 -46.93 -3.38
N PRO A 650 -14.77 -47.57 -3.85
CA PRO A 650 -14.29 -47.40 -5.22
C PRO A 650 -15.28 -47.81 -6.31
N LEU A 651 -16.27 -48.66 -5.99
CA LEU A 651 -17.37 -49.04 -6.88
C LEU A 651 -18.64 -49.22 -6.06
N MET A 652 -19.67 -48.44 -6.37
CA MET A 652 -21.02 -48.55 -5.77
C MET A 652 -21.91 -49.51 -6.57
N THR A 653 -22.94 -50.07 -5.92
CA THR A 653 -23.92 -51.00 -6.52
C THR A 653 -25.33 -50.37 -6.56
N PRO A 654 -26.29 -50.98 -7.29
CA PRO A 654 -27.69 -50.52 -7.28
C PRO A 654 -28.35 -50.42 -5.90
N GLU A 655 -27.89 -51.22 -4.93
CA GLU A 655 -28.33 -51.13 -3.53
C GLU A 655 -27.85 -49.84 -2.85
N ASP A 656 -26.71 -49.28 -3.28
CA ASP A 656 -26.21 -48.00 -2.77
C ASP A 656 -26.91 -46.81 -3.43
N HIS A 657 -27.18 -46.92 -4.74
CA HIS A 657 -27.79 -45.83 -5.49
C HIS A 657 -28.68 -46.38 -6.63
N PRO A 658 -30.00 -46.07 -6.64
CA PRO A 658 -30.94 -46.67 -7.59
C PRO A 658 -30.66 -46.31 -9.05
N GLY A 659 -29.98 -45.18 -9.31
CA GLY A 659 -29.57 -44.77 -10.66
C GLY A 659 -28.55 -45.70 -11.35
N LEU A 660 -27.91 -46.61 -10.60
CA LEU A 660 -27.01 -47.65 -11.14
C LEU A 660 -27.77 -48.89 -11.64
N ALA A 661 -29.04 -49.05 -11.25
CA ALA A 661 -29.89 -50.13 -11.74
C ALA A 661 -30.24 -49.93 -13.23
N LEU A 662 -30.58 -51.02 -13.92
CA LEU A 662 -31.18 -50.95 -15.25
C LEU A 662 -32.60 -50.38 -15.12
N GLN A 663 -32.79 -49.17 -15.62
CA GLN A 663 -34.06 -48.46 -15.59
C GLN A 663 -35.00 -49.02 -16.67
N GLN A 664 -36.29 -49.05 -16.37
CA GLN A 664 -37.32 -49.52 -17.29
C GLN A 664 -38.06 -48.33 -17.93
N PRO A 665 -38.51 -48.43 -19.19
CA PRO A 665 -39.35 -47.42 -19.81
C PRO A 665 -40.67 -47.27 -19.04
N ALA A 666 -41.23 -46.07 -19.04
CA ALA A 666 -42.56 -45.82 -18.48
C ALA A 666 -43.65 -46.53 -19.30
N ASN A 667 -44.78 -46.85 -18.67
CA ASN A 667 -45.92 -47.49 -19.33
C ASN A 667 -46.49 -46.67 -20.50
N VAL A 668 -46.35 -45.35 -20.43
CA VAL A 668 -46.68 -44.42 -21.49
C VAL A 668 -45.37 -43.78 -21.95
N SER A 669 -44.94 -44.04 -23.18
CA SER A 669 -43.73 -43.44 -23.74
C SER A 669 -44.05 -42.55 -24.94
N PHE A 670 -43.30 -41.47 -25.07
CA PHE A 670 -43.36 -40.58 -26.22
C PHE A 670 -42.25 -40.95 -27.20
N GLY A 671 -42.62 -41.44 -28.38
CA GLY A 671 -41.68 -41.87 -29.42
C GLY A 671 -41.39 -40.83 -30.52
N ARG A 672 -41.95 -39.61 -30.45
CA ARG A 672 -41.84 -38.59 -31.51
C ARG A 672 -40.79 -37.51 -31.22
N LYS A 673 -40.72 -36.41 -31.98
CA LYS A 673 -39.60 -35.44 -31.85
C LYS A 673 -39.64 -34.69 -30.52
N VAL A 674 -38.51 -34.68 -29.81
CA VAL A 674 -38.31 -33.98 -28.53
C VAL A 674 -37.29 -32.87 -28.72
N TYR A 675 -37.61 -31.69 -28.23
CA TYR A 675 -36.78 -30.49 -28.25
C TYR A 675 -36.52 -30.09 -26.80
N VAL A 676 -35.28 -29.86 -26.42
CA VAL A 676 -34.89 -29.54 -25.05
C VAL A 676 -34.26 -28.15 -25.03
N LEU A 677 -34.87 -27.22 -24.29
CA LEU A 677 -34.32 -25.88 -24.07
C LEU A 677 -33.37 -25.93 -22.88
N ILE A 678 -32.14 -25.46 -23.09
CA ILE A 678 -31.04 -25.52 -22.10
C ILE A 678 -30.31 -24.17 -21.99
N ASP A 679 -29.69 -23.95 -20.84
CA ASP A 679 -28.86 -22.78 -20.54
C ASP A 679 -27.72 -23.14 -19.57
N GLY A 680 -26.86 -22.17 -19.25
CA GLY A 680 -25.75 -22.36 -18.29
C GLY A 680 -26.19 -22.79 -16.89
N ARG A 681 -27.46 -22.56 -16.52
CA ARG A 681 -28.04 -22.97 -15.23
C ARG A 681 -28.66 -24.36 -15.27
N THR A 682 -28.79 -24.96 -16.45
CA THR A 682 -29.12 -26.38 -16.62
C THR A 682 -27.96 -27.21 -16.08
N PHE A 683 -28.05 -27.64 -14.82
CA PHE A 683 -26.91 -28.10 -14.03
C PHE A 683 -27.25 -29.38 -13.24
N SER A 684 -26.24 -30.11 -12.78
CA SER A 684 -26.39 -31.33 -11.97
C SER A 684 -27.32 -32.35 -12.63
N THR A 685 -28.31 -32.90 -11.91
CA THR A 685 -29.29 -33.86 -12.45
C THR A 685 -29.94 -33.44 -13.78
N ALA A 686 -30.15 -32.13 -14.00
CA ALA A 686 -30.73 -31.65 -15.25
C ALA A 686 -29.77 -31.86 -16.42
N ALA A 687 -28.47 -31.64 -16.21
CA ALA A 687 -27.43 -31.95 -17.18
C ALA A 687 -27.29 -33.47 -17.38
N ASP A 688 -27.40 -34.28 -16.31
CA ASP A 688 -27.35 -35.75 -16.45
C ASP A 688 -28.51 -36.27 -17.33
N PHE A 689 -29.72 -35.74 -17.15
CA PHE A 689 -30.86 -36.03 -18.04
C PHE A 689 -30.56 -35.64 -19.48
N CYS A 690 -29.99 -34.45 -19.71
CA CYS A 690 -29.61 -33.98 -21.04
C CYS A 690 -28.55 -34.89 -21.67
N ALA A 691 -27.55 -35.32 -20.90
CA ALA A 691 -26.49 -36.20 -21.35
C ALA A 691 -27.02 -37.56 -21.84
N ILE A 692 -27.89 -38.19 -21.05
CA ILE A 692 -28.54 -39.46 -21.42
C ILE A 692 -29.45 -39.27 -22.64
N THR A 693 -30.21 -38.17 -22.68
CA THR A 693 -31.08 -37.83 -23.81
C THR A 693 -30.28 -37.63 -25.11
N ARG A 694 -29.13 -36.96 -25.04
CA ARG A 694 -28.23 -36.75 -26.19
C ARG A 694 -27.56 -38.03 -26.63
N SER A 695 -26.98 -38.80 -25.70
CA SER A 695 -26.25 -40.03 -26.03
C SER A 695 -27.13 -41.10 -26.68
N ASN A 696 -28.45 -41.04 -26.47
CA ASN A 696 -29.42 -41.94 -27.09
C ASN A 696 -30.11 -41.32 -28.32
N ALA A 697 -29.59 -40.21 -28.84
CA ALA A 697 -30.12 -39.48 -30.00
C ALA A 697 -31.62 -39.13 -29.86
N ARG A 698 -32.07 -38.81 -28.63
CA ARG A 698 -33.48 -38.69 -28.32
C ARG A 698 -34.02 -37.26 -28.36
N GLY A 699 -33.18 -36.26 -28.11
CA GLY A 699 -33.55 -34.85 -28.09
C GLY A 699 -32.73 -34.02 -29.08
N VAL A 700 -33.33 -32.91 -29.52
CA VAL A 700 -32.65 -31.79 -30.19
C VAL A 700 -32.49 -30.67 -29.16
N PHE A 701 -31.29 -30.15 -28.97
CA PHE A 701 -30.98 -29.16 -27.93
C PHE A 701 -30.89 -27.75 -28.50
N ILE A 702 -31.52 -26.78 -27.82
CA ILE A 702 -31.58 -25.38 -28.24
C ILE A 702 -31.27 -24.49 -27.04
N GLY A 703 -30.44 -23.46 -27.25
CA GLY A 703 -30.07 -22.51 -26.20
C GLY A 703 -28.56 -22.45 -25.98
N GLU A 704 -28.13 -22.49 -24.73
CA GLU A 704 -26.72 -22.34 -24.35
C GLU A 704 -26.16 -23.65 -23.79
N GLU A 705 -24.83 -23.77 -23.71
CA GLU A 705 -24.19 -24.94 -23.09
C GLU A 705 -24.63 -25.11 -21.64
N THR A 706 -24.91 -26.36 -21.23
CA THR A 706 -25.26 -26.66 -19.85
C THR A 706 -24.09 -26.44 -18.90
N GLY A 707 -24.33 -25.92 -17.70
CA GLY A 707 -23.27 -25.80 -16.68
C GLY A 707 -22.79 -27.14 -16.12
N GLY A 708 -23.57 -28.22 -16.26
CA GLY A 708 -23.19 -29.57 -15.82
C GLY A 708 -22.51 -30.38 -16.93
N GLY A 709 -21.63 -31.32 -16.57
CA GLY A 709 -20.81 -32.08 -17.49
C GLY A 709 -21.54 -33.24 -18.20
N TYR A 710 -21.24 -33.46 -19.48
CA TYR A 710 -21.82 -34.54 -20.28
C TYR A 710 -21.45 -35.94 -19.74
N GLU A 711 -20.20 -36.15 -19.35
CA GLU A 711 -19.70 -37.45 -18.88
C GLU A 711 -20.01 -37.73 -17.40
N GLY A 712 -20.47 -36.73 -16.66
CA GLY A 712 -20.80 -36.83 -15.24
C GLY A 712 -20.28 -35.64 -14.43
N ASN A 713 -20.21 -35.82 -13.10
CA ASN A 713 -19.95 -34.75 -12.15
C ASN A 713 -19.33 -35.28 -10.84
N ASN A 714 -18.94 -34.36 -9.96
CA ASN A 714 -18.55 -34.68 -8.58
C ASN A 714 -19.62 -34.12 -7.64
N SER A 715 -20.37 -35.03 -7.01
CA SER A 715 -21.50 -34.72 -6.14
C SER A 715 -21.47 -35.65 -4.93
N GLY A 716 -22.63 -35.91 -4.30
CA GLY A 716 -22.89 -36.98 -3.34
C GLY A 716 -21.90 -37.09 -2.16
N GLY A 717 -22.37 -36.94 -0.92
CA GLY A 717 -21.49 -37.00 0.25
C GLY A 717 -20.50 -35.82 0.27
N THR A 718 -20.60 -34.98 1.29
CA THR A 718 -19.83 -33.75 1.37
C THR A 718 -18.96 -33.77 2.61
N VAL A 719 -17.66 -33.57 2.44
CA VAL A 719 -16.78 -33.25 3.56
C VAL A 719 -16.81 -31.73 3.76
N ARG A 720 -17.09 -31.31 4.98
CA ARG A 720 -17.03 -29.91 5.37
C ARG A 720 -15.81 -29.69 6.26
N VAL A 721 -15.01 -28.67 5.94
CA VAL A 721 -13.79 -28.32 6.68
C VAL A 721 -13.84 -26.85 7.02
N ASP A 722 -13.70 -26.53 8.29
CA ASP A 722 -13.49 -25.16 8.75
C ASP A 722 -11.98 -24.90 8.77
N LEU A 723 -11.53 -23.91 8.01
CA LEU A 723 -10.12 -23.56 7.93
C LEU A 723 -9.66 -22.92 9.25
N PRO A 724 -8.57 -23.42 9.87
CA PRO A 724 -8.26 -23.11 11.27
C PRO A 724 -7.82 -21.67 11.54
N HIS A 725 -7.40 -20.92 10.50
CA HIS A 725 -6.90 -19.55 10.65
C HIS A 725 -7.86 -18.49 10.09
N SER A 726 -8.55 -18.78 8.98
CA SER A 726 -9.51 -17.84 8.37
C SER A 726 -10.95 -18.05 8.82
N GLY A 727 -11.28 -19.21 9.40
CA GLY A 727 -12.66 -19.57 9.75
C GLY A 727 -13.57 -19.88 8.55
N ILE A 728 -13.05 -19.81 7.32
CA ILE A 728 -13.81 -20.14 6.10
C ILE A 728 -14.20 -21.62 6.11
N ARG A 729 -15.47 -21.89 5.81
CA ARG A 729 -16.01 -23.25 5.68
C ARG A 729 -15.99 -23.71 4.22
N LEU A 730 -15.19 -24.73 3.93
CA LEU A 730 -15.14 -25.40 2.63
C LEU A 730 -16.09 -26.60 2.61
N ALA A 731 -16.76 -26.82 1.47
CA ALA A 731 -17.58 -27.99 1.20
C ALA A 731 -17.07 -28.72 -0.05
N VAL A 732 -16.58 -29.94 0.11
CA VAL A 732 -15.97 -30.72 -0.98
C VAL A 732 -16.82 -31.98 -1.26
N PRO A 733 -17.37 -32.14 -2.48
CA PRO A 733 -18.08 -33.36 -2.87
C PRO A 733 -17.10 -34.54 -2.98
N THR A 734 -17.55 -35.74 -2.61
CA THR A 734 -16.67 -36.92 -2.45
C THR A 734 -17.01 -38.09 -3.38
N VAL A 735 -18.11 -38.02 -4.11
CA VAL A 735 -18.53 -39.07 -5.04
C VAL A 735 -18.43 -38.57 -6.47
N LYS A 736 -17.68 -39.30 -7.29
CA LYS A 736 -17.66 -39.13 -8.74
C LYS A 736 -18.84 -39.89 -9.33
N TYR A 737 -19.69 -39.18 -10.05
CA TYR A 737 -20.77 -39.72 -10.87
C TYR A 737 -20.27 -39.81 -12.31
N SER A 738 -20.46 -40.96 -12.96
CA SER A 738 -20.21 -41.13 -14.39
C SER A 738 -21.51 -41.49 -15.08
N ASN A 739 -21.92 -40.66 -16.04
CA ASN A 739 -23.13 -40.89 -16.82
C ASN A 739 -22.95 -42.13 -17.73
N ALA A 740 -24.05 -42.83 -18.01
CA ALA A 740 -24.06 -43.97 -18.93
C ALA A 740 -24.18 -43.50 -20.39
N VAL A 741 -23.20 -42.71 -20.83
CA VAL A 741 -23.16 -42.09 -22.15
C VAL A 741 -22.05 -42.67 -23.03
N THR A 742 -22.23 -42.53 -24.34
CA THR A 742 -21.14 -42.67 -25.31
C THR A 742 -20.16 -41.52 -25.12
N PRO A 743 -18.82 -41.76 -25.14
CA PRO A 743 -17.83 -40.71 -24.94
C PRO A 743 -18.04 -39.51 -25.87
N GLY A 744 -17.95 -38.30 -25.30
CA GLY A 744 -18.12 -37.07 -26.05
C GLY A 744 -16.90 -36.75 -26.90
N ASN A 745 -17.06 -35.85 -27.88
CA ASN A 745 -15.94 -35.36 -28.68
C ASN A 745 -15.05 -34.38 -27.88
N GLU A 746 -15.59 -33.75 -26.84
CA GLU A 746 -14.92 -32.75 -26.01
C GLU A 746 -15.06 -33.11 -24.52
N PRO A 747 -14.09 -33.85 -23.95
CA PRO A 747 -14.11 -34.23 -22.54
C PRO A 747 -14.16 -33.00 -21.61
N GLY A 748 -14.94 -33.09 -20.53
CA GLY A 748 -15.05 -32.04 -19.52
C GLY A 748 -16.00 -30.89 -19.86
N ARG A 749 -16.65 -30.92 -21.03
CA ARG A 749 -17.68 -29.94 -21.43
C ARG A 749 -19.08 -30.36 -21.01
N GLY A 750 -19.99 -29.40 -21.04
CA GLY A 750 -21.42 -29.66 -20.90
C GLY A 750 -22.06 -30.20 -22.17
N ILE A 751 -23.38 -30.22 -22.19
CA ILE A 751 -24.17 -30.55 -23.37
C ILE A 751 -24.21 -29.29 -24.25
N ILE A 752 -23.51 -29.36 -25.39
CA ILE A 752 -23.56 -28.30 -26.40
C ILE A 752 -24.90 -28.36 -27.14
N ALA A 753 -25.59 -27.22 -27.23
CA ALA A 753 -26.82 -27.10 -27.99
C ALA A 753 -26.60 -27.41 -29.47
N ASP A 754 -27.54 -28.12 -30.10
CA ASP A 754 -27.52 -28.33 -31.56
C ASP A 754 -27.83 -27.02 -32.30
N TYR A 755 -28.60 -26.15 -31.65
CA TYR A 755 -28.89 -24.79 -32.09
C TYR A 755 -28.51 -23.79 -30.98
N PRO A 756 -27.26 -23.31 -30.96
CA PRO A 756 -26.82 -22.29 -30.02
C PRO A 756 -27.61 -20.99 -30.21
N VAL A 757 -28.26 -20.52 -29.15
CA VAL A 757 -29.05 -19.27 -29.13
C VAL A 757 -28.93 -18.64 -27.75
N SER A 758 -28.31 -17.45 -27.68
CA SER A 758 -28.29 -16.61 -26.48
C SER A 758 -29.14 -15.36 -26.74
N PRO A 759 -30.08 -15.00 -25.84
CA PRO A 759 -30.87 -13.78 -26.00
C PRO A 759 -29.98 -12.53 -25.84
N SER A 760 -30.17 -11.54 -26.70
CA SER A 760 -29.57 -10.22 -26.49
C SER A 760 -30.30 -9.45 -25.39
N ILE A 761 -29.64 -8.47 -24.77
CA ILE A 761 -30.25 -7.58 -23.78
C ILE A 761 -31.54 -6.94 -24.34
N GLY A 762 -31.49 -6.43 -25.57
CA GLY A 762 -32.66 -5.84 -26.23
C GLY A 762 -33.83 -6.82 -26.43
N GLU A 763 -33.55 -8.11 -26.66
CA GLU A 763 -34.59 -9.15 -26.76
C GLU A 763 -35.16 -9.53 -25.40
N MET A 764 -34.33 -9.57 -24.35
CA MET A 764 -34.79 -9.79 -22.97
C MET A 764 -35.69 -8.64 -22.50
N LEU A 765 -35.28 -7.40 -22.76
CA LEU A 765 -36.07 -6.19 -22.45
C LEU A 765 -37.40 -6.15 -23.23
N ALA A 766 -37.44 -6.74 -24.42
CA ALA A 766 -38.66 -6.88 -25.21
C ALA A 766 -39.49 -8.13 -24.86
N GLU A 767 -39.14 -8.86 -23.79
CA GLU A 767 -39.77 -10.11 -23.34
C GLU A 767 -39.87 -11.17 -24.45
N LYS A 768 -38.89 -11.23 -25.35
CA LYS A 768 -38.85 -12.20 -26.44
C LYS A 768 -38.13 -13.48 -26.03
N ASP A 769 -38.87 -14.58 -25.94
CA ASP A 769 -38.28 -15.91 -25.76
C ASP A 769 -37.72 -16.46 -27.09
N VAL A 770 -36.55 -15.98 -27.49
CA VAL A 770 -35.90 -16.33 -28.77
C VAL A 770 -35.50 -17.80 -28.87
N GLN A 771 -35.20 -18.45 -27.74
CA GLN A 771 -34.85 -19.87 -27.71
C GLN A 771 -36.09 -20.76 -27.94
N LEU A 772 -37.23 -20.44 -27.30
CA LEU A 772 -38.49 -21.13 -27.57
C LEU A 772 -38.98 -20.85 -28.99
N GLN A 773 -38.89 -19.60 -29.47
CA GLN A 773 -39.21 -19.27 -30.85
C GLN A 773 -38.38 -20.11 -31.82
N LYS A 774 -37.07 -20.21 -31.58
CA LYS A 774 -36.19 -21.04 -32.41
C LYS A 774 -36.60 -22.51 -32.39
N ALA A 775 -36.93 -23.06 -31.22
CA ALA A 775 -37.39 -24.44 -31.12
C ALA A 775 -38.69 -24.67 -31.90
N LEU A 776 -39.65 -23.73 -31.83
CA LEU A 776 -40.90 -23.79 -32.58
C LEU A 776 -40.67 -23.74 -34.09
N GLU A 777 -39.72 -22.92 -34.57
CA GLU A 777 -39.32 -22.87 -35.98
C GLU A 777 -38.76 -24.20 -36.48
N ILE A 778 -37.87 -24.83 -35.70
CA ILE A 778 -37.26 -26.13 -36.06
C ILE A 778 -38.32 -27.26 -36.03
N ALA A 779 -39.41 -27.07 -35.28
CA ALA A 779 -40.54 -27.99 -35.22
C ALA A 779 -41.64 -27.69 -36.26
N LEU A 780 -41.38 -26.85 -37.26
CA LEU A 780 -42.24 -26.73 -38.43
C LEU A 780 -42.08 -27.96 -39.35
N PRO A 781 -43.16 -28.42 -39.99
CA PRO A 781 -43.15 -29.63 -40.83
C PRO A 781 -42.29 -29.53 -42.09
#